data_AF-A0A5C6A642-F1
#
_entry.id   AF-A0A5C6A642-F1
#
_cell.length_a   1.000
_cell.length_b   1.000
_cell.length_c   1.000
_cell.angle_alpha   90.00
_cell.angle_beta   90.00
_cell.angle_gamma   90.00
#
_symmetry.space_group_name_H-M   'P 1'
#
loop_
_entity.id
_entity.type
_entity.pdbx_description
1 polymer ?
#
loop_
_entity_poly.entity_id
_entity_poly.type
_entity_poly.pdbx_seq_one_letter_code
_entity_poly.pdbx_strand_id
1 'polypeptide(L)'
;MAGNGRTVIAIAENRLDRKYCPSFSRLDPVTDDVPMTQIFRAIAITIAVAILLPHTTFLSAQSTEAAQRITFRGNTTFTDDELLATLSGQPDFLLAMHPLAEPLELNAVTTKLLRAGYRAAGYGDVVIVAESALHPSELVCKIAEGERYVRDEILIDGCKVIDAQQLKDHFTKRMPKEGWTPTLWSDGESIETVWTDKDGAPQKLSDPDWTPGEKIALDSEREFSRSVNKALKSLGFSNAFALVKLAPDMNTHTVDLQISIVNENEPDRIANIEVTGLQRNSETELLKWLDLEPGQQVSESRLQQMRARLWQCGRFEKFEVSHDHASGKLSIIVTEIPYGPRLGESFNEIAGVVLKMRQWLIDAHQRNDDTEFAFQQDDMGMTVHAIQSSSGLFVQHTSEPSDGNHQARTATIFVDAEHLIIDHSDNPTCFHVGLGLVEGKVWFTTTLRGAKDPEKGLNFVFNGNINSRRADDELPCSHHWRMTPADAISLAYHPNVETNLTSSELTIRNKGSEIRIARESGQIQSWTSENSTIRFAPGLLDQVKQPIIDRVTAKPNSHLGQHGISTFASYLISPPFVSIYEHYARQSNPDAASVNPVAISAARKMVDDGALCIADEILCRVIQHEQNRSDDEFSIPSDQVFQGNFQQVAAEFVARAVLNAAPELLPESGWPMKVTREACLTAMRRNKYSGMVLKELLLDENNGPLCHASVAGLLSLIGQDSRKAFAARGLLALSPELFATDYEALTGVIQHELFIKTIRSVQTLSHVELQAVKGAVKNDTLSQLLDFAALHPLESTDDEVDFWYQIAKVQLEPWLQAMAR
;
A
#
# COMPACT_ATOMS: atom_id res chain seq x y z
N MET A 1 16.86 21.35 -30.04
CA MET A 1 15.88 22.41 -29.68
C MET A 1 14.50 21.81 -29.36
N ALA A 2 14.45 20.79 -28.52
CA ALA A 2 13.21 20.30 -27.89
C ALA A 2 13.65 19.51 -26.65
N GLY A 3 13.78 20.19 -25.52
CA GLY A 3 14.18 19.60 -24.25
C GLY A 3 12.95 19.18 -23.46
N ASN A 4 12.63 17.88 -23.47
CA ASN A 4 11.52 17.37 -22.66
C ASN A 4 11.90 17.33 -21.17
N GLY A 5 11.43 18.33 -20.41
CA GLY A 5 11.32 18.30 -18.96
C GLY A 5 10.17 17.40 -18.56
N ARG A 6 10.47 16.17 -18.12
CA ARG A 6 9.48 15.26 -17.54
C ARG A 6 9.75 15.18 -16.03
N THR A 7 9.03 15.99 -15.26
CA THR A 7 8.89 15.84 -13.80
C THR A 7 7.48 15.31 -13.55
N VAL A 8 7.37 14.03 -13.17
CA VAL A 8 6.08 13.38 -12.94
C VAL A 8 5.67 13.57 -11.48
N ILE A 9 4.58 14.30 -11.24
CA ILE A 9 3.85 14.28 -9.97
C ILE A 9 2.88 13.10 -10.04
N ALA A 10 3.16 12.04 -9.28
CA ALA A 10 2.22 10.95 -9.02
C ALA A 10 2.20 10.69 -7.51
N ILE A 11 1.03 10.83 -6.89
CA ILE A 11 0.76 10.49 -5.49
C ILE A 11 -0.34 9.42 -5.46
N ALA A 12 -0.14 8.44 -4.58
CA ALA A 12 -1.06 7.40 -4.09
C ALA A 12 -1.10 6.07 -4.85
N GLU A 13 -0.57 5.03 -4.19
CA GLU A 13 -1.13 3.67 -4.06
C GLU A 13 -0.44 2.96 -2.86
N ASN A 14 -1.22 2.45 -1.91
CA ASN A 14 -0.83 1.69 -0.69
C ASN A 14 -1.77 0.47 -0.61
N ARG A 15 -1.50 -0.72 -0.06
CA ARG A 15 -0.45 -1.28 0.82
C ARG A 15 -0.58 -2.82 0.70
N LEU A 16 0.51 -3.58 0.67
CA LEU A 16 0.58 -4.96 1.21
C LEU A 16 2.06 -5.33 1.42
N ASP A 17 2.28 -6.11 2.47
CA ASP A 17 3.58 -6.47 3.03
C ASP A 17 4.55 -7.09 2.00
N ARG A 18 5.80 -6.63 1.97
CA ARG A 18 6.83 -6.96 0.95
C ARG A 18 7.36 -8.40 0.99
N LYS A 19 6.70 -9.37 1.65
CA LYS A 19 7.21 -10.74 1.79
C LYS A 19 6.83 -11.72 0.67
N TYR A 20 5.93 -11.38 -0.26
CA TYR A 20 5.44 -12.34 -1.27
C TYR A 20 5.19 -11.77 -2.68
N CYS A 21 6.05 -10.90 -3.21
CA CYS A 21 5.93 -10.42 -4.60
C CYS A 21 7.11 -10.90 -5.48
N PRO A 22 6.87 -11.61 -6.61
CA PRO A 22 7.88 -11.75 -7.65
C PRO A 22 8.14 -10.39 -8.30
N SER A 23 9.38 -10.17 -8.71
CA SER A 23 9.94 -8.94 -9.27
C SER A 23 9.12 -8.33 -10.42
N PHE A 24 8.40 -7.25 -10.15
CA PHE A 24 7.95 -6.30 -11.18
C PHE A 24 8.94 -5.13 -11.27
N SER A 25 10.09 -5.38 -11.90
CA SER A 25 11.03 -4.33 -12.30
C SER A 25 10.69 -3.86 -13.73
N ARG A 26 9.60 -3.12 -13.87
CA ARG A 26 9.25 -2.23 -14.99
C ARG A 26 7.85 -1.67 -14.72
N LEU A 27 7.77 -0.47 -14.16
CA LEU A 27 6.77 0.48 -14.64
C LEU A 27 7.38 1.06 -15.92
N ASP A 28 6.91 0.57 -17.06
CA ASP A 28 7.04 1.33 -18.30
C ASP A 28 6.48 2.75 -18.06
N PRO A 29 6.98 3.79 -18.75
CA PRO A 29 6.49 5.16 -18.56
C PRO A 29 4.98 5.17 -18.69
N VAL A 30 4.28 5.53 -17.61
CA VAL A 30 2.84 5.82 -17.51
C VAL A 30 2.07 5.34 -18.74
N THR A 31 1.56 4.11 -18.70
CA THR A 31 0.44 3.74 -19.59
C THR A 31 -0.63 4.82 -19.45
N ASP A 32 -1.21 5.25 -20.56
CA ASP A 32 -2.12 6.40 -20.80
C ASP A 32 -3.38 6.54 -19.90
N ASP A 33 -3.42 5.96 -18.70
CA ASP A 33 -4.53 6.12 -17.77
C ASP A 33 -4.44 7.47 -17.05
N VAL A 34 -5.19 8.43 -17.62
CA VAL A 34 -5.54 9.75 -17.08
C VAL A 34 -5.93 9.66 -15.59
N PRO A 35 -5.51 10.59 -14.69
CA PRO A 35 -6.01 10.67 -13.31
C PRO A 35 -7.53 10.69 -13.22
N MET A 36 -8.21 11.25 -14.22
CA MET A 36 -9.67 11.18 -14.37
C MET A 36 -10.17 9.75 -14.56
N THR A 37 -9.47 8.88 -15.29
CA THR A 37 -9.81 7.46 -15.40
C THR A 37 -9.74 6.79 -14.04
N GLN A 38 -8.79 7.16 -13.18
CA GLN A 38 -8.71 6.63 -11.81
C GLN A 38 -9.82 7.17 -10.91
N ILE A 39 -10.19 8.46 -11.04
CA ILE A 39 -11.35 9.04 -10.34
C ILE A 39 -12.66 8.38 -10.81
N PHE A 40 -12.86 8.18 -12.12
CA PHE A 40 -14.02 7.47 -12.65
C PHE A 40 -14.04 5.99 -12.27
N ARG A 41 -12.87 5.33 -12.20
CA ARG A 41 -12.76 3.97 -11.65
C ARG A 41 -13.12 3.96 -10.16
N ALA A 42 -12.64 4.90 -9.37
CA ALA A 42 -12.96 5.00 -7.95
C ALA A 42 -14.46 5.27 -7.73
N ILE A 43 -15.06 6.18 -8.51
CA ILE A 43 -16.50 6.46 -8.51
C ILE A 43 -17.28 5.23 -8.96
N ALA A 44 -16.89 4.57 -10.06
CA ALA A 44 -17.58 3.40 -10.58
C ALA A 44 -17.42 2.17 -9.66
N ILE A 45 -16.29 2.01 -8.98
CA ILE A 45 -16.08 1.02 -7.92
C ILE A 45 -16.94 1.39 -6.72
N THR A 46 -17.03 2.66 -6.32
CA THR A 46 -17.89 3.09 -5.21
C THR A 46 -19.36 2.84 -5.53
N ILE A 47 -19.80 3.09 -6.77
CA ILE A 47 -21.13 2.77 -7.29
C ILE A 47 -21.34 1.25 -7.36
N ALA A 48 -20.36 0.48 -7.81
CA ALA A 48 -20.43 -0.98 -7.84
C ALA A 48 -20.52 -1.56 -6.42
N VAL A 49 -19.71 -1.06 -5.50
CA VAL A 49 -19.75 -1.34 -4.06
C VAL A 49 -21.10 -0.89 -3.50
N ALA A 50 -21.68 0.21 -3.97
CA ALA A 50 -23.00 0.67 -3.53
C ALA A 50 -24.18 -0.10 -4.08
N ILE A 51 -24.01 -0.75 -5.22
CA ILE A 51 -25.02 -1.59 -5.86
C ILE A 51 -24.88 -3.05 -5.38
N LEU A 52 -23.67 -3.48 -5.02
CA LEU A 52 -23.36 -4.85 -4.61
C LEU A 52 -23.30 -5.04 -3.08
N LEU A 53 -23.13 -3.97 -2.31
CA LEU A 53 -23.25 -4.01 -0.85
C LEU A 53 -24.58 -3.39 -0.43
N PRO A 54 -25.35 -4.04 0.46
CA PRO A 54 -26.33 -3.33 1.26
C PRO A 54 -25.60 -2.25 2.07
N HIS A 55 -26.06 -1.00 2.02
CA HIS A 55 -25.38 0.11 2.71
C HIS A 55 -25.84 0.34 4.13
N THR A 56 -24.85 0.77 4.90
CA THR A 56 -24.85 0.87 6.35
C THR A 56 -25.20 2.25 6.83
N THR A 57 -26.11 2.31 7.81
CA THR A 57 -26.04 3.32 8.87
C THR A 57 -25.71 2.62 10.16
N PHE A 58 -24.43 2.64 10.53
CA PHE A 58 -23.95 2.17 11.81
C PHE A 58 -24.07 3.29 12.83
N LEU A 59 -25.30 3.48 13.33
CA LEU A 59 -25.53 4.18 14.59
C LEU A 59 -24.85 3.41 15.73
N SER A 60 -24.54 4.12 16.82
CA SER A 60 -23.93 3.65 18.07
C SER A 60 -24.13 2.15 18.33
N ALA A 61 -23.08 1.47 18.79
CA ALA A 61 -23.09 0.11 19.35
C ALA A 61 -24.36 -0.23 20.14
N GLN A 62 -25.44 -0.52 19.44
CA GLN A 62 -26.51 -1.39 19.87
C GLN A 62 -26.14 -2.67 19.18
N SER A 63 -25.35 -3.46 19.92
CA SER A 63 -25.16 -4.89 19.71
C SER A 63 -26.30 -5.46 18.86
N THR A 64 -26.00 -5.95 17.66
CA THR A 64 -26.91 -6.79 16.88
C THR A 64 -27.61 -7.81 17.78
N GLU A 65 -28.81 -8.30 17.42
CA GLU A 65 -29.39 -9.47 18.10
C GLU A 65 -28.40 -10.65 18.14
N ALA A 66 -27.43 -10.73 17.22
CA ALA A 66 -26.31 -11.67 17.24
C ALA A 66 -25.21 -11.34 18.28
N ALA A 67 -24.88 -10.06 18.49
CA ALA A 67 -23.97 -9.60 19.55
C ALA A 67 -24.62 -9.67 20.94
N GLN A 68 -25.94 -9.46 21.05
CA GLN A 68 -26.72 -9.64 22.29
C GLN A 68 -26.74 -11.11 22.77
N ARG A 69 -26.30 -12.03 21.91
CA ARG A 69 -26.27 -13.46 22.20
C ARG A 69 -24.96 -13.92 22.84
N ILE A 70 -23.92 -13.10 22.98
CA ILE A 70 -22.67 -13.52 23.63
C ILE A 70 -22.36 -12.60 24.80
N THR A 71 -22.18 -13.18 25.99
CA THR A 71 -21.74 -12.43 27.18
C THR A 71 -20.42 -13.00 27.66
N PHE A 72 -19.43 -12.12 27.84
CA PHE A 72 -18.15 -12.48 28.42
C PHE A 72 -18.18 -12.21 29.93
N ARG A 73 -17.52 -13.07 30.71
CA ARG A 73 -17.39 -12.92 32.16
C ARG A 73 -16.01 -13.32 32.59
N GLY A 74 -15.34 -12.46 33.36
CA GLY A 74 -14.01 -12.73 33.93
C GLY A 74 -12.85 -12.30 33.04
N ASN A 75 -13.12 -11.75 31.87
CA ASN A 75 -12.17 -10.92 31.14
C ASN A 75 -11.95 -9.60 31.91
N THR A 76 -10.69 -9.26 32.12
CA THR A 76 -10.23 -8.04 32.80
C THR A 76 -9.26 -7.24 31.96
N THR A 77 -8.57 -7.90 31.03
CA THR A 77 -7.57 -7.25 30.19
C THR A 77 -8.17 -6.78 28.87
N PHE A 78 -9.03 -7.58 28.24
CA PHE A 78 -9.68 -7.22 26.98
C PHE A 78 -11.16 -6.96 27.22
N THR A 79 -11.68 -5.93 26.56
CA THR A 79 -13.11 -5.56 26.66
C THR A 79 -13.99 -6.53 25.87
N ASP A 80 -15.26 -6.63 26.26
CA ASP A 80 -16.25 -7.46 25.57
C ASP A 80 -16.35 -7.08 24.08
N ASP A 81 -16.31 -5.79 23.77
CA ASP A 81 -16.39 -5.26 22.41
C ASP A 81 -15.16 -5.66 21.57
N GLU A 82 -13.95 -5.60 22.14
CA GLU A 82 -12.73 -6.06 21.47
C GLU A 82 -12.78 -7.56 21.17
N LEU A 83 -13.14 -8.39 22.16
CA LEU A 83 -13.25 -9.84 21.98
C LEU A 83 -14.27 -10.18 20.89
N LEU A 84 -15.43 -9.53 20.91
CA LEU A 84 -16.49 -9.75 19.94
C LEU A 84 -16.13 -9.25 18.54
N ALA A 85 -15.51 -8.07 18.42
CA ALA A 85 -15.06 -7.53 17.14
C ALA A 85 -14.02 -8.45 16.49
N THR A 86 -13.03 -8.91 17.27
CA THR A 86 -11.97 -9.80 16.77
C THR A 86 -12.54 -11.17 16.38
N LEU A 87 -13.46 -11.74 17.18
CA LEU A 87 -14.18 -12.98 16.85
C LEU A 87 -15.02 -12.83 15.58
N SER A 88 -15.77 -11.74 15.46
CA SER A 88 -16.64 -11.49 14.31
C SER A 88 -15.84 -11.45 13.02
N GLY A 89 -14.61 -10.93 13.05
CA GLY A 89 -13.74 -11.04 11.89
C GLY A 89 -13.34 -12.48 11.50
N GLN A 90 -13.39 -13.47 12.38
CA GLN A 90 -12.89 -14.82 12.05
C GLN A 90 -13.90 -15.60 11.18
N PRO A 91 -13.51 -16.07 9.98
CA PRO A 91 -14.43 -16.80 9.09
C PRO A 91 -15.02 -18.07 9.73
N ASP A 92 -14.22 -18.78 10.53
CA ASP A 92 -14.66 -19.99 11.23
C ASP A 92 -15.71 -19.68 12.30
N PHE A 93 -15.59 -18.52 12.98
CA PHE A 93 -16.60 -18.06 13.94
C PHE A 93 -17.91 -17.70 13.25
N LEU A 94 -17.83 -16.96 12.14
CA LEU A 94 -18.99 -16.58 11.33
C LEU A 94 -19.72 -17.80 10.76
N LEU A 95 -18.98 -18.85 10.39
CA LEU A 95 -19.55 -20.13 9.97
C LEU A 95 -20.22 -20.86 11.14
N ALA A 96 -19.65 -20.81 12.34
CA ALA A 96 -20.23 -21.44 13.54
C ALA A 96 -21.45 -20.67 14.08
N MET A 97 -21.53 -19.38 13.83
CA MET A 97 -22.71 -18.53 14.08
C MET A 97 -23.84 -18.76 13.07
N HIS A 98 -23.63 -19.58 12.04
CA HIS A 98 -24.62 -19.83 11.01
C HIS A 98 -25.91 -20.45 11.62
N PRO A 99 -27.12 -20.05 11.20
CA PRO A 99 -28.38 -20.58 11.77
C PRO A 99 -28.56 -22.10 11.67
N LEU A 100 -27.91 -22.73 10.69
CA LEU A 100 -27.89 -24.19 10.50
C LEU A 100 -26.76 -24.91 11.27
N ALA A 101 -25.89 -24.17 11.96
CA ALA A 101 -24.82 -24.75 12.76
C ALA A 101 -25.37 -25.33 14.07
N GLU A 102 -24.72 -26.38 14.57
CA GLU A 102 -25.10 -26.95 15.87
C GLU A 102 -24.62 -26.03 16.99
N PRO A 103 -25.42 -25.77 18.05
CA PRO A 103 -24.99 -24.91 19.16
C PRO A 103 -23.67 -25.33 19.81
N LEU A 104 -23.37 -26.64 19.83
CA LEU A 104 -22.12 -27.17 20.35
C LEU A 104 -20.91 -26.77 19.48
N GLU A 105 -21.09 -26.60 18.17
CA GLU A 105 -20.05 -26.14 17.25
C GLU A 105 -19.67 -24.69 17.54
N LEU A 106 -20.65 -23.81 17.79
CA LEU A 106 -20.42 -22.43 18.20
C LEU A 106 -19.59 -22.36 19.50
N ASN A 107 -19.95 -23.16 20.52
CA ASN A 107 -19.22 -23.19 21.78
C ASN A 107 -17.76 -23.63 21.58
N ALA A 108 -17.55 -24.68 20.77
CA ALA A 108 -16.23 -25.23 20.49
C ALA A 108 -15.35 -24.24 19.70
N VAL A 109 -15.90 -23.62 18.65
CA VAL A 109 -15.18 -22.64 17.81
C VAL A 109 -14.87 -21.37 18.61
N THR A 110 -15.82 -20.83 19.36
CA THR A 110 -15.61 -19.65 20.20
C THR A 110 -14.53 -19.92 21.25
N THR A 111 -14.60 -21.06 21.94
CA THR A 111 -13.58 -21.45 22.93
C THR A 111 -12.20 -21.60 22.28
N LYS A 112 -12.12 -22.24 21.11
CA LYS A 112 -10.87 -22.42 20.36
C LYS A 112 -10.25 -21.07 19.98
N LEU A 113 -11.04 -20.18 19.39
CA LEU A 113 -10.59 -18.90 18.86
C LEU A 113 -10.19 -17.93 19.98
N LEU A 114 -10.99 -17.83 21.04
CA LEU A 114 -10.63 -17.01 22.18
C LEU A 114 -9.34 -17.54 22.84
N ARG A 115 -9.22 -18.85 23.04
CA ARG A 115 -7.99 -19.44 23.61
C ARG A 115 -6.78 -19.12 22.75
N ALA A 116 -6.90 -19.23 21.42
CA ALA A 116 -5.83 -18.87 20.50
C ALA A 116 -5.45 -17.38 20.62
N GLY A 117 -6.43 -16.47 20.73
CA GLY A 117 -6.15 -15.05 20.90
C GLY A 117 -5.48 -14.71 22.24
N TYR A 118 -5.94 -15.30 23.33
CA TYR A 118 -5.30 -15.13 24.65
C TYR A 118 -3.88 -15.70 24.67
N ARG A 119 -3.65 -16.87 24.07
CA ARG A 119 -2.30 -17.46 23.96
C ARG A 119 -1.39 -16.62 23.06
N ALA A 120 -1.92 -16.00 22.01
CA ALA A 120 -1.19 -15.05 21.19
C ALA A 120 -0.79 -13.78 21.96
N ALA A 121 -1.61 -13.35 22.90
CA ALA A 121 -1.29 -12.28 23.83
C ALA A 121 -0.43 -12.71 25.05
N GLY A 122 -0.05 -13.99 25.12
CA GLY A 122 0.85 -14.55 26.13
C GLY A 122 0.20 -15.15 27.36
N TYR A 123 -1.12 -15.36 27.38
CA TYR A 123 -1.80 -16.04 28.49
C TYR A 123 -1.78 -17.55 28.29
N GLY A 124 -0.85 -18.23 28.96
CA GLY A 124 -0.68 -19.69 28.86
C GLY A 124 -1.75 -20.48 29.58
N ASP A 125 -2.22 -19.94 30.70
CA ASP A 125 -3.08 -20.61 31.66
C ASP A 125 -4.56 -20.23 31.52
N VAL A 126 -4.90 -19.62 30.38
CA VAL A 126 -6.25 -19.16 30.10
C VAL A 126 -7.24 -20.34 30.09
N VAL A 127 -8.25 -20.25 30.94
CA VAL A 127 -9.37 -21.20 30.98
C VAL A 127 -10.61 -20.52 30.42
N ILE A 128 -11.14 -21.07 29.33
CA ILE A 128 -12.33 -20.56 28.66
C ILE A 128 -13.37 -21.66 28.61
N VAL A 129 -14.55 -21.36 29.13
CA VAL A 129 -15.72 -22.24 29.12
C VAL A 129 -16.87 -21.50 28.47
N ALA A 130 -17.27 -21.94 27.28
CA ALA A 130 -18.43 -21.42 26.56
C ALA A 130 -19.63 -22.35 26.78
N GLU A 131 -20.68 -21.83 27.41
CA GLU A 131 -21.91 -22.56 27.73
C GLU A 131 -23.10 -21.91 27.02
N SER A 132 -23.94 -22.72 26.37
CA SER A 132 -25.23 -22.25 25.87
C SER A 132 -26.14 -21.98 27.07
N ALA A 133 -26.75 -20.79 27.12
CA ALA A 133 -27.69 -20.42 28.17
C ALA A 133 -29.03 -21.16 27.99
N LEU A 134 -29.97 -20.91 28.91
CA LEU A 134 -31.31 -21.51 28.91
C LEU A 134 -32.14 -21.17 27.66
N HIS A 135 -31.81 -20.09 26.95
CA HIS A 135 -32.31 -19.80 25.62
C HIS A 135 -31.37 -20.40 24.56
N PRO A 136 -31.89 -21.09 23.52
CA PRO A 136 -31.10 -21.79 22.48
C PRO A 136 -30.25 -20.85 21.59
N SER A 137 -30.19 -19.58 21.96
CA SER A 137 -29.60 -18.48 21.23
C SER A 137 -28.51 -17.75 22.00
N GLU A 138 -28.43 -17.85 23.34
CA GLU A 138 -27.46 -17.11 24.15
C GLU A 138 -26.25 -17.99 24.54
N LEU A 139 -25.05 -17.42 24.51
CA LEU A 139 -23.75 -18.01 24.81
C LEU A 139 -23.10 -17.21 25.94
N VAL A 140 -22.75 -17.88 27.03
CA VAL A 140 -21.98 -17.26 28.11
C VAL A 140 -20.57 -17.82 28.10
N CYS A 141 -19.59 -16.95 27.85
CA CYS A 141 -18.17 -17.26 27.87
C CYS A 141 -17.57 -16.86 29.22
N LYS A 142 -17.29 -17.84 30.07
CA LYS A 142 -16.55 -17.64 31.32
C LYS A 142 -15.06 -17.76 31.02
N ILE A 143 -14.31 -16.71 31.32
CA ILE A 143 -12.88 -16.58 31.06
C ILE A 143 -12.17 -16.41 32.41
N ALA A 144 -11.15 -17.21 32.65
CA ALA A 144 -10.12 -16.95 33.65
C ALA A 144 -8.81 -16.74 32.89
N GLU A 145 -8.34 -15.50 32.81
CA GLU A 145 -7.24 -15.11 31.92
C GLU A 145 -5.91 -15.78 32.31
N GLY A 146 -5.62 -15.87 33.62
CA GLY A 146 -4.31 -16.29 34.12
C GLY A 146 -3.27 -15.17 34.04
N GLU A 147 -2.01 -15.49 34.31
CA GLU A 147 -0.90 -14.54 34.16
C GLU A 147 -0.31 -14.55 32.75
N ARG A 148 0.26 -13.42 32.35
CA ARG A 148 0.96 -13.29 31.06
C ARG A 148 2.37 -13.82 31.17
N TYR A 149 2.76 -14.58 30.17
CA TYR A 149 4.10 -15.07 29.99
C TYR A 149 4.97 -14.03 29.29
N VAL A 150 6.21 -13.91 29.76
CA VAL A 150 7.23 -13.05 29.15
C VAL A 150 8.42 -13.87 28.66
N ARG A 151 9.14 -13.31 27.68
CA ARG A 151 10.37 -13.88 27.13
C ARG A 151 11.46 -13.89 28.20
N ASP A 152 12.21 -14.98 28.27
CA ASP A 152 13.38 -15.08 29.14
C ASP A 152 14.62 -15.46 28.33
N GLU A 153 15.19 -16.65 28.50
CA GLU A 153 16.43 -17.01 27.85
C GLU A 153 16.25 -17.70 26.49
N ILE A 154 17.29 -17.62 25.66
CA ILE A 154 17.45 -18.47 24.48
C ILE A 154 18.48 -19.53 24.83
N LEU A 155 18.06 -20.78 24.81
CA LEU A 155 18.86 -21.96 25.11
C LEU A 155 19.16 -22.70 23.81
N ILE A 156 20.44 -22.78 23.44
CA ILE A 156 20.89 -23.42 22.21
C ILE A 156 21.76 -24.62 22.56
N ASP A 157 21.40 -25.79 22.04
CA ASP A 157 22.16 -27.03 22.18
C ASP A 157 22.48 -27.66 20.82
N GLY A 158 23.38 -28.66 20.82
CA GLY A 158 23.70 -29.45 19.62
C GLY A 158 24.70 -28.83 18.64
N CYS A 159 25.11 -27.57 18.84
CA CYS A 159 26.12 -26.91 18.02
C CYS A 159 27.53 -27.55 18.19
N LYS A 160 28.19 -27.86 17.08
CA LYS A 160 29.59 -28.33 16.98
C LYS A 160 30.43 -27.37 16.14
N VAL A 161 29.92 -26.97 14.98
CA VAL A 161 30.56 -26.05 14.02
C VAL A 161 29.84 -24.71 14.01
N ILE A 162 28.52 -24.69 14.20
CA ILE A 162 27.73 -23.46 14.25
C ILE A 162 28.09 -22.69 15.52
N ASP A 163 28.39 -21.40 15.37
CA ASP A 163 28.61 -20.51 16.52
C ASP A 163 27.25 -20.20 17.19
N ALA A 164 27.03 -20.83 18.35
CA ALA A 164 25.79 -20.64 19.12
C ALA A 164 25.57 -19.18 19.53
N GLN A 165 26.63 -18.40 19.78
CA GLN A 165 26.48 -16.99 20.13
C GLN A 165 26.06 -16.15 18.91
N GLN A 166 26.57 -16.44 17.72
CA GLN A 166 26.10 -15.77 16.49
C GLN A 166 24.66 -16.12 16.16
N LEU A 167 24.25 -17.37 16.39
CA LEU A 167 22.85 -17.77 16.24
C LEU A 167 21.96 -17.03 17.24
N LYS A 168 22.36 -16.94 18.52
CA LYS A 168 21.65 -16.16 19.55
C LYS A 168 21.56 -14.68 19.20
N ASP A 169 22.66 -14.09 18.74
CA ASP A 169 22.72 -12.69 18.33
C ASP A 169 21.73 -12.37 17.21
N HIS A 170 21.43 -13.32 16.31
CA HIS A 170 20.43 -13.13 15.26
C HIS A 170 19.02 -12.84 15.80
N PHE A 171 18.72 -13.32 17.01
CA PHE A 171 17.44 -13.11 17.67
C PHE A 171 17.44 -11.90 18.60
N THR A 172 18.56 -11.62 19.27
CA THR A 172 18.64 -10.59 20.31
C THR A 172 19.18 -9.24 19.82
N LYS A 173 19.80 -9.19 18.63
CA LYS A 173 20.33 -7.95 18.05
C LYS A 173 19.51 -7.53 16.84
N ARG A 174 19.54 -6.23 16.57
CA ARG A 174 18.98 -5.66 15.35
C ARG A 174 19.78 -6.12 14.14
N MET A 175 19.12 -6.70 13.14
CA MET A 175 19.76 -7.32 11.98
C MET A 175 19.31 -6.71 10.65
N PRO A 176 20.17 -6.67 9.63
CA PRO A 176 19.77 -6.23 8.30
C PRO A 176 18.90 -7.30 7.62
N LYS A 177 17.95 -6.88 6.78
CA LYS A 177 17.19 -7.84 5.97
C LYS A 177 18.07 -8.39 4.83
N GLU A 178 17.68 -9.57 4.34
CA GLU A 178 18.32 -10.23 3.20
C GLU A 178 18.33 -9.30 1.96
N GLY A 179 19.46 -9.24 1.27
CA GLY A 179 19.62 -8.37 0.10
C GLY A 179 19.96 -6.91 0.40
N TRP A 180 19.98 -6.50 1.68
CA TRP A 180 20.48 -5.17 2.06
C TRP A 180 22.00 -5.14 2.02
N THR A 181 22.55 -3.95 1.79
CA THR A 181 23.98 -3.73 1.60
C THR A 181 24.45 -2.74 2.65
N PRO A 182 25.51 -3.04 3.42
CA PRO A 182 26.09 -2.06 4.33
C PRO A 182 26.82 -1.00 3.50
N THR A 183 26.38 0.25 3.61
CA THR A 183 27.06 1.40 3.04
C THR A 183 27.71 2.18 4.17
N LEU A 184 29.02 2.36 4.09
CA LEU A 184 29.74 3.23 5.02
C LEU A 184 29.35 4.67 4.70
N TRP A 185 28.79 5.34 5.70
CA TRP A 185 28.44 6.74 5.65
C TRP A 185 29.35 7.48 6.61
N SER A 186 29.84 8.65 6.20
CA SER A 186 30.78 9.44 6.98
C SER A 186 30.18 10.81 7.15
N ASP A 187 29.90 11.21 8.39
CA ASP A 187 29.40 12.55 8.74
C ASP A 187 30.55 13.58 8.89
N GLY A 188 31.81 13.12 8.77
CA GLY A 188 33.02 13.94 8.90
C GLY A 188 33.72 13.79 10.26
N GLU A 189 33.05 13.28 11.29
CA GLU A 189 33.62 13.00 12.63
C GLU A 189 33.57 11.51 12.99
N SER A 190 32.65 10.74 12.40
CA SER A 190 32.42 9.32 12.60
C SER A 190 32.06 8.60 11.29
N ILE A 191 32.41 7.31 11.19
CA ILE A 191 31.96 6.44 10.10
C ILE A 191 30.86 5.53 10.66
N GLU A 192 29.63 5.78 10.24
CA GLU A 192 28.48 4.94 10.58
C GLU A 192 28.15 3.97 9.44
N THR A 193 27.62 2.80 9.80
CA THR A 193 27.15 1.82 8.80
C THR A 193 25.66 2.04 8.57
N VAL A 194 25.31 2.60 7.42
CA VAL A 194 23.92 2.74 6.97
C VAL A 194 23.57 1.56 6.08
N TRP A 195 22.52 0.82 6.45
CA TRP A 195 22.04 -0.29 5.64
C TRP A 195 21.21 0.24 4.50
N THR A 196 21.50 -0.17 3.28
CA THR A 196 20.77 0.28 2.11
C THR A 196 20.14 -0.87 1.34
N ASP A 197 18.95 -0.64 0.76
CA ASP A 197 18.40 -1.58 -0.21
C ASP A 197 19.17 -1.58 -1.55
N LYS A 198 18.74 -2.41 -2.49
CA LYS A 198 19.34 -2.53 -3.84
C LYS A 198 19.36 -1.23 -4.64
N ASP A 199 18.51 -0.27 -4.29
CA ASP A 199 18.42 1.02 -4.94
C ASP A 199 19.28 2.07 -4.20
N GLY A 200 19.91 1.71 -3.07
CA GLY A 200 20.71 2.59 -2.23
C GLY A 200 19.90 3.40 -1.21
N ALA A 201 18.70 2.95 -0.80
CA ALA A 201 17.85 3.68 0.15
C ALA A 201 18.26 3.31 1.56
N PRO A 202 18.47 4.25 2.48
CA PRO A 202 18.64 3.92 3.90
C PRO A 202 17.47 3.07 4.41
N GLN A 203 17.79 2.04 5.18
CA GLN A 203 16.85 1.11 5.78
C GLN A 203 17.17 0.92 7.26
N LYS A 204 16.12 0.90 8.09
CA LYS A 204 16.23 0.59 9.52
C LYS A 204 16.41 -0.92 9.68
N LEU A 205 17.38 -1.32 10.50
CA LEU A 205 17.56 -2.72 10.90
C LEU A 205 16.25 -3.28 11.44
N SER A 206 15.97 -4.57 11.19
CA SER A 206 14.83 -5.22 11.82
C SER A 206 15.07 -5.28 13.33
N ASP A 207 14.02 -5.03 14.10
CA ASP A 207 14.05 -5.22 15.54
C ASP A 207 14.38 -6.68 15.90
N PRO A 208 14.95 -6.91 17.10
CA PRO A 208 15.22 -8.26 17.57
C PRO A 208 13.94 -9.11 17.60
N ASP A 209 14.04 -10.35 17.15
CA ASP A 209 12.94 -11.31 17.26
C ASP A 209 12.69 -11.73 18.73
N TRP A 210 13.68 -11.52 19.62
CA TRP A 210 13.62 -11.90 21.03
C TRP A 210 14.26 -10.85 21.94
N THR A 211 13.44 -10.21 22.77
CA THR A 211 13.88 -9.30 23.83
C THR A 211 13.39 -9.83 25.19
N PRO A 212 14.28 -10.15 26.14
CA PRO A 212 13.87 -10.61 27.47
C PRO A 212 12.95 -9.60 28.19
N GLY A 213 11.95 -10.12 28.89
CA GLY A 213 10.93 -9.34 29.60
C GLY A 213 9.75 -8.87 28.74
N GLU A 214 9.83 -8.96 27.41
CA GLU A 214 8.69 -8.66 26.55
C GLU A 214 7.67 -9.80 26.51
N LYS A 215 6.43 -9.46 26.15
CA LYS A 215 5.33 -10.42 26.00
C LYS A 215 5.64 -11.41 24.87
N ILE A 216 5.14 -12.64 24.98
CA ILE A 216 5.33 -13.68 23.95
C ILE A 216 4.03 -14.36 23.55
N ALA A 217 3.80 -14.51 22.25
CA ALA A 217 2.77 -15.38 21.73
C ALA A 217 3.17 -16.86 21.93
N LEU A 218 2.43 -17.62 22.73
CA LEU A 218 2.80 -18.99 23.10
C LEU A 218 2.65 -20.02 21.97
N ASP A 219 1.94 -19.67 20.89
CA ASP A 219 1.72 -20.52 19.73
C ASP A 219 2.60 -20.12 18.52
N SER A 220 3.66 -19.34 18.77
CA SER A 220 4.56 -18.81 17.73
C SER A 220 5.75 -19.73 17.40
N GLU A 221 5.77 -20.98 17.88
CA GLU A 221 6.85 -21.96 17.60
C GLU A 221 7.15 -22.14 16.10
N ARG A 222 6.11 -22.11 15.25
CA ARG A 222 6.27 -22.22 13.79
C ARG A 222 6.90 -20.96 13.19
N GLU A 223 6.68 -19.80 13.78
CA GLU A 223 7.29 -18.53 13.38
C GLU A 223 8.76 -18.52 13.79
N PHE A 224 9.05 -18.90 15.03
CA PHE A 224 10.43 -19.06 15.50
C PHE A 224 11.18 -20.16 14.74
N SER A 225 10.54 -21.28 14.40
CA SER A 225 11.14 -22.31 13.53
C SER A 225 11.54 -21.75 12.17
N ARG A 226 10.69 -20.90 11.57
CA ARG A 226 11.01 -20.22 10.31
C ARG A 226 12.15 -19.21 10.51
N SER A 227 12.16 -18.47 11.61
CA SER A 227 13.24 -17.53 11.94
C SER A 227 14.57 -18.25 12.18
N VAL A 228 14.58 -19.36 12.93
CA VAL A 228 15.77 -20.22 13.15
C VAL A 228 16.29 -20.76 11.83
N ASN A 229 15.43 -21.31 10.96
CA ASN A 229 15.88 -21.78 9.65
C ASN A 229 16.47 -20.65 8.79
N LYS A 230 15.89 -19.44 8.87
CA LYS A 230 16.43 -18.26 8.20
C LYS A 230 17.77 -17.83 8.79
N ALA A 231 17.91 -17.85 10.12
CA ALA A 231 19.15 -17.53 10.83
C ALA A 231 20.27 -18.51 10.44
N LEU A 232 19.98 -19.82 10.47
CA LEU A 232 20.90 -20.88 10.05
C LEU A 232 21.33 -20.70 8.59
N LYS A 233 20.38 -20.46 7.68
CA LYS A 233 20.67 -20.11 6.28
C LYS A 233 21.57 -18.89 6.17
N SER A 234 21.31 -17.83 6.96
CA SER A 234 22.13 -16.60 6.94
C SER A 234 23.56 -16.83 7.42
N LEU A 235 23.76 -17.80 8.32
CA LEU A 235 25.07 -18.25 8.80
C LEU A 235 25.77 -19.22 7.82
N GLY A 236 25.09 -19.62 6.74
CA GLY A 236 25.61 -20.52 5.72
C GLY A 236 25.38 -22.00 6.02
N PHE A 237 24.29 -22.34 6.71
CA PHE A 237 23.92 -23.72 7.03
C PHE A 237 22.48 -24.01 6.58
N SER A 238 22.21 -23.90 5.28
CA SER A 238 20.84 -24.01 4.75
C SER A 238 20.22 -25.40 4.87
N ASN A 239 21.07 -26.43 4.98
CA ASN A 239 20.63 -27.80 5.16
C ASN A 239 20.60 -28.23 6.63
N ALA A 240 20.93 -27.34 7.58
CA ALA A 240 20.85 -27.68 9.01
C ALA A 240 19.40 -27.96 9.43
N PHE A 241 19.25 -28.88 10.37
CA PHE A 241 17.96 -29.23 10.96
C PHE A 241 17.97 -28.91 12.45
N ALA A 242 17.05 -28.04 12.85
CA ALA A 242 16.84 -27.61 14.23
C ALA A 242 15.42 -27.93 14.69
N LEU A 243 15.30 -28.36 15.95
CA LEU A 243 14.03 -28.42 16.66
C LEU A 243 13.88 -27.16 17.50
N VAL A 244 12.74 -26.49 17.38
CA VAL A 244 12.44 -25.27 18.12
C VAL A 244 11.23 -25.51 19.01
N LYS A 245 11.36 -25.15 20.27
CA LYS A 245 10.30 -25.30 21.28
C LYS A 245 10.25 -24.08 22.17
N LEU A 246 9.04 -23.65 22.52
CA LEU A 246 8.81 -22.71 23.60
C LEU A 246 8.61 -23.50 24.90
N ALA A 247 9.44 -23.26 25.90
CA ALA A 247 9.39 -23.93 27.19
C ALA A 247 8.86 -22.95 28.26
N PRO A 248 7.53 -22.90 28.49
CA PRO A 248 6.96 -22.08 29.55
C PRO A 248 7.29 -22.67 30.94
N ASP A 249 7.72 -21.82 31.87
CA ASP A 249 7.79 -22.11 33.31
C ASP A 249 6.59 -21.48 34.02
N MET A 250 5.75 -22.36 34.57
CA MET A 250 4.50 -22.00 35.24
C MET A 250 4.72 -21.27 36.57
N ASN A 251 5.91 -21.37 37.18
CA ASN A 251 6.19 -20.76 38.48
C ASN A 251 6.67 -19.31 38.34
N THR A 252 7.43 -19.03 37.28
CA THR A 252 7.99 -17.71 36.99
C THR A 252 7.19 -16.95 35.95
N HIS A 253 6.25 -17.62 35.27
CA HIS A 253 5.53 -17.10 34.10
C HIS A 253 6.50 -16.55 33.03
N THR A 254 7.61 -17.26 32.83
CA THR A 254 8.59 -16.97 31.79
C THR A 254 8.60 -18.06 30.73
N VAL A 255 9.13 -17.76 29.54
CA VAL A 255 9.27 -18.71 28.44
C VAL A 255 10.68 -18.66 27.89
N ASP A 256 11.32 -19.82 27.87
CA ASP A 256 12.60 -20.00 27.18
C ASP A 256 12.37 -20.44 25.73
N LEU A 257 13.17 -19.89 24.82
CA LEU A 257 13.29 -20.39 23.46
C LEU A 257 14.36 -21.49 23.42
N GLN A 258 13.93 -22.74 23.30
CA GLN A 258 14.82 -23.88 23.18
C GLN A 258 15.07 -24.22 21.70
N ILE A 259 16.33 -24.16 21.29
CA ILE A 259 16.78 -24.48 19.94
C ILE A 259 17.77 -25.64 20.03
N SER A 260 17.34 -26.82 19.61
CA SER A 260 18.19 -28.01 19.58
C SER A 260 18.64 -28.31 18.15
N ILE A 261 19.93 -28.15 17.86
CA ILE A 261 20.50 -28.47 16.55
C ILE A 261 20.74 -29.97 16.44
N VAL A 262 19.84 -30.65 15.73
CA VAL A 262 19.89 -32.12 15.57
C VAL A 262 20.95 -32.52 14.57
N ASN A 263 21.07 -31.75 13.47
CA ASN A 263 22.10 -31.96 12.46
C ASN A 263 22.51 -30.64 11.84
N GLU A 264 23.79 -30.27 11.97
CA GLU A 264 24.33 -29.06 11.35
C GLU A 264 24.52 -29.18 9.84
N ASN A 265 24.80 -30.40 9.37
CA ASN A 265 25.30 -30.69 8.02
C ASN A 265 26.57 -29.86 7.66
N GLU A 266 27.07 -30.03 6.44
CA GLU A 266 28.20 -29.23 5.96
C GLU A 266 27.76 -27.78 5.67
N PRO A 267 28.64 -26.78 5.90
CA PRO A 267 28.36 -25.42 5.51
C PRO A 267 28.11 -25.30 4.00
N ASP A 268 27.26 -24.35 3.61
CA ASP A 268 26.98 -24.01 2.23
C ASP A 268 28.26 -23.55 1.53
N ARG A 269 28.56 -24.13 0.37
CA ARG A 269 29.76 -23.83 -0.43
C ARG A 269 29.40 -23.47 -1.85
N ILE A 270 30.21 -22.60 -2.43
CA ILE A 270 30.14 -22.26 -3.86
C ILE A 270 30.55 -23.49 -4.68
N ALA A 271 29.60 -24.15 -5.34
CA ALA A 271 29.90 -25.23 -6.28
C ALA A 271 30.29 -24.65 -7.66
N ASN A 272 29.55 -23.65 -8.12
CA ASN A 272 29.78 -22.97 -9.40
C ASN A 272 29.46 -21.48 -9.28
N ILE A 273 30.16 -20.66 -10.07
CA ILE A 273 29.90 -19.22 -10.16
C ILE A 273 29.43 -18.92 -11.58
N GLU A 274 28.32 -18.22 -11.73
CA GLU A 274 27.85 -17.72 -13.01
C GLU A 274 27.84 -16.19 -12.97
N VAL A 275 28.58 -15.58 -13.89
CA VAL A 275 28.61 -14.13 -14.06
C VAL A 275 27.95 -13.73 -15.37
N THR A 276 27.02 -12.79 -15.32
CA THR A 276 26.32 -12.29 -16.52
C THR A 276 26.29 -10.76 -16.57
N GLY A 277 26.25 -10.21 -17.79
CA GLY A 277 26.10 -8.78 -18.03
C GLY A 277 27.40 -7.95 -18.05
N LEU A 278 28.56 -8.61 -17.97
CA LEU A 278 29.87 -8.00 -18.23
C LEU A 278 30.04 -7.67 -19.72
N GLN A 279 30.55 -6.48 -20.04
CA GLN A 279 30.85 -6.03 -21.41
C GLN A 279 32.31 -5.59 -21.58
N ARG A 280 32.93 -5.06 -20.53
CA ARG A 280 34.22 -4.38 -20.51
C ARG A 280 35.19 -5.03 -19.53
N ASN A 281 34.71 -5.48 -18.38
CA ASN A 281 35.52 -6.28 -17.45
C ASN A 281 35.40 -7.76 -17.83
N SER A 282 36.45 -8.51 -17.55
CA SER A 282 36.40 -9.97 -17.65
C SER A 282 35.83 -10.59 -16.38
N GLU A 283 35.26 -11.79 -16.51
CA GLU A 283 34.80 -12.58 -15.37
C GLU A 283 35.93 -12.80 -14.35
N THR A 284 37.12 -13.16 -14.81
CA THR A 284 38.30 -13.37 -13.95
C THR A 284 38.67 -12.12 -13.14
N GLU A 285 38.59 -10.93 -13.72
CA GLU A 285 38.84 -9.67 -13.01
C GLU A 285 37.79 -9.42 -11.92
N LEU A 286 36.51 -9.67 -12.21
CA LEU A 286 35.43 -9.54 -11.23
C LEU A 286 35.59 -10.52 -10.06
N LEU A 287 35.84 -11.79 -10.35
CA LEU A 287 36.00 -12.82 -9.32
C LEU A 287 37.23 -12.55 -8.46
N LYS A 288 38.34 -12.12 -9.06
CA LYS A 288 39.54 -11.70 -8.33
C LYS A 288 39.26 -10.48 -7.44
N TRP A 289 38.50 -9.51 -7.93
CA TRP A 289 38.12 -8.32 -7.15
C TRP A 289 37.23 -8.65 -5.95
N LEU A 290 36.29 -9.57 -6.14
CA LEU A 290 35.40 -10.05 -5.08
C LEU A 290 36.05 -11.09 -4.17
N ASP A 291 37.27 -11.56 -4.50
CA ASP A 291 37.99 -12.60 -3.79
C ASP A 291 37.16 -13.90 -3.72
N LEU A 292 36.69 -14.36 -4.88
CA LEU A 292 35.79 -15.50 -5.03
C LEU A 292 36.42 -16.68 -5.75
N GLU A 293 36.26 -17.86 -5.15
CA GLU A 293 36.68 -19.14 -5.72
C GLU A 293 35.64 -20.24 -5.40
N PRO A 294 35.43 -21.21 -6.31
CA PRO A 294 34.65 -22.41 -5.99
C PRO A 294 35.22 -23.14 -4.77
N GLY A 295 34.33 -23.72 -3.96
CA GLY A 295 34.63 -24.42 -2.71
C GLY A 295 34.61 -23.53 -1.46
N GLN A 296 34.63 -22.20 -1.60
CA GLN A 296 34.52 -21.28 -0.48
C GLN A 296 33.14 -21.36 0.19
N GLN A 297 33.11 -21.14 1.51
CA GLN A 297 31.86 -21.10 2.27
C GLN A 297 31.09 -19.81 1.95
N VAL A 298 29.77 -19.92 1.85
CA VAL A 298 28.86 -18.79 1.62
C VAL A 298 27.99 -18.57 2.85
N SER A 299 27.91 -17.32 3.29
CA SER A 299 26.96 -16.84 4.29
C SER A 299 26.32 -15.54 3.79
N GLU A 300 25.20 -15.12 4.38
CA GLU A 300 24.57 -13.84 4.00
C GLU A 300 25.52 -12.66 4.27
N SER A 301 26.31 -12.70 5.35
CA SER A 301 27.34 -11.67 5.60
C SER A 301 28.35 -11.59 4.45
N ARG A 302 28.81 -12.72 3.90
CA ARG A 302 29.72 -12.74 2.75
C ARG A 302 29.02 -12.20 1.49
N LEU A 303 27.76 -12.55 1.24
CA LEU A 303 26.98 -11.99 0.12
C LEU A 303 26.80 -10.47 0.25
N GLN A 304 26.52 -9.97 1.46
CA GLN A 304 26.42 -8.54 1.75
C GLN A 304 27.73 -7.81 1.51
N GLN A 305 28.88 -8.39 1.90
CA GLN A 305 30.20 -7.84 1.59
C GLN A 305 30.45 -7.77 0.08
N MET A 306 30.04 -8.79 -0.69
CA MET A 306 30.15 -8.76 -2.16
C MET A 306 29.31 -7.63 -2.75
N ARG A 307 28.03 -7.51 -2.36
CA ARG A 307 27.13 -6.43 -2.79
C ARG A 307 27.71 -5.05 -2.44
N ALA A 308 28.27 -4.90 -1.23
CA ALA A 308 28.91 -3.65 -0.80
C ALA A 308 30.12 -3.30 -1.68
N ARG A 309 30.99 -4.28 -1.99
CA ARG A 309 32.13 -4.07 -2.89
C ARG A 309 31.70 -3.69 -4.30
N LEU A 310 30.65 -4.32 -4.84
CA LEU A 310 30.10 -3.99 -6.16
C LEU A 310 29.49 -2.59 -6.19
N TRP A 311 28.80 -2.19 -5.12
CA TRP A 311 28.25 -0.85 -4.99
C TRP A 311 29.33 0.22 -4.86
N GLN A 312 30.26 0.04 -3.92
CA GLN A 312 31.31 0.99 -3.60
C GLN A 312 32.29 1.20 -4.76
N CYS A 313 32.49 0.18 -5.61
CA CYS A 313 33.36 0.35 -6.76
C CYS A 313 32.80 1.28 -7.84
N GLY A 314 31.49 1.61 -7.82
CA GLY A 314 30.87 2.56 -8.73
C GLY A 314 31.02 2.25 -10.23
N ARG A 315 31.32 0.99 -10.59
CA ARG A 315 31.51 0.55 -11.99
C ARG A 315 30.30 -0.20 -12.56
N PHE A 316 29.31 -0.48 -11.72
CA PHE A 316 28.11 -1.21 -12.10
C PHE A 316 26.88 -0.35 -11.78
N GLU A 317 26.09 0.00 -12.81
CA GLU A 317 24.79 0.70 -12.66
C GLU A 317 23.82 -0.17 -11.85
N LYS A 318 23.87 -1.49 -12.07
CA LYS A 318 23.03 -2.47 -11.40
C LYS A 318 23.85 -3.70 -11.08
N PHE A 319 23.51 -4.35 -9.97
CA PHE A 319 24.00 -5.68 -9.67
C PHE A 319 22.98 -6.48 -8.86
N GLU A 320 23.08 -7.79 -8.95
CA GLU A 320 22.38 -8.75 -8.13
C GLU A 320 23.35 -9.88 -7.80
N VAL A 321 23.40 -10.25 -6.52
CA VAL A 321 24.20 -11.38 -6.03
C VAL A 321 23.28 -12.29 -5.25
N SER A 322 23.10 -13.52 -5.74
CA SER A 322 22.24 -14.53 -5.13
C SER A 322 22.92 -15.89 -5.11
N HIS A 323 22.64 -16.68 -4.09
CA HIS A 323 23.16 -18.03 -3.94
C HIS A 323 21.99 -19.01 -3.91
N ASP A 324 22.00 -19.97 -4.83
CA ASP A 324 21.10 -21.10 -4.78
C ASP A 324 21.73 -22.19 -3.90
N HIS A 325 21.24 -22.27 -2.67
CA HIS A 325 21.75 -23.20 -1.66
C HIS A 325 21.50 -24.67 -2.01
N ALA A 326 20.55 -24.98 -2.90
CA ALA A 326 20.29 -26.36 -3.32
C ALA A 326 21.32 -26.85 -4.35
N SER A 327 21.70 -25.99 -5.29
CA SER A 327 22.69 -26.32 -6.34
C SER A 327 24.13 -25.90 -5.99
N GLY A 328 24.31 -25.05 -4.98
CA GLY A 328 25.59 -24.40 -4.66
C GLY A 328 25.98 -23.33 -5.70
N LYS A 329 25.06 -22.90 -6.55
CA LYS A 329 25.34 -21.92 -7.61
C LYS A 329 25.30 -20.49 -7.06
N LEU A 330 26.40 -19.77 -7.22
CA LEU A 330 26.46 -18.32 -6.98
C LEU A 330 26.22 -17.58 -8.30
N SER A 331 25.16 -16.80 -8.37
CA SER A 331 24.81 -15.98 -9.53
C SER A 331 25.17 -14.52 -9.28
N ILE A 332 25.97 -13.94 -10.17
CA ILE A 332 26.35 -12.52 -10.15
C ILE A 332 25.89 -11.89 -11.46
N ILE A 333 24.83 -11.09 -11.39
CA ILE A 333 24.29 -10.37 -12.54
C ILE A 333 24.70 -8.91 -12.39
N VAL A 334 25.35 -8.33 -13.39
CA VAL A 334 25.77 -6.93 -13.35
C VAL A 334 25.38 -6.17 -14.61
N THR A 335 25.34 -4.84 -14.52
CA THR A 335 25.24 -3.95 -15.67
C THR A 335 26.33 -2.90 -15.53
N GLU A 336 27.33 -2.97 -16.39
CA GLU A 336 28.46 -2.04 -16.37
C GLU A 336 28.11 -0.64 -16.87
N ILE A 337 28.78 0.36 -16.34
CA ILE A 337 28.68 1.73 -16.87
C ILE A 337 29.43 1.84 -18.21
N PRO A 338 28.82 2.38 -19.29
CA PRO A 338 29.40 2.33 -20.64
C PRO A 338 30.79 2.97 -20.79
N TYR A 339 31.11 4.02 -20.01
CA TYR A 339 32.34 4.83 -20.18
C TYR A 339 33.27 4.85 -18.97
N GLY A 340 32.90 4.23 -17.84
CA GLY A 340 33.73 4.22 -16.64
C GLY A 340 35.04 3.43 -16.77
N PRO A 341 35.95 3.51 -15.79
CA PRO A 341 37.17 2.70 -15.79
C PRO A 341 36.86 1.22 -15.50
N ARG A 342 37.76 0.32 -15.93
CA ARG A 342 37.71 -1.10 -15.58
C ARG A 342 37.99 -1.33 -14.10
N LEU A 343 37.68 -2.53 -13.61
CA LEU A 343 38.09 -3.00 -12.30
C LEU A 343 39.62 -2.98 -12.21
N GLY A 344 40.15 -2.42 -11.12
CA GLY A 344 41.59 -2.26 -10.89
C GLY A 344 42.21 -0.99 -11.51
N GLU A 345 41.55 -0.32 -12.46
CA GLU A 345 41.99 1.00 -12.93
C GLU A 345 41.66 2.08 -11.89
N SER A 346 42.59 3.01 -11.64
CA SER A 346 42.34 4.12 -10.72
C SER A 346 41.32 5.10 -11.30
N PHE A 347 40.49 5.70 -10.44
CA PHE A 347 39.65 6.83 -10.84
C PHE A 347 40.52 8.03 -11.21
N ASN A 348 40.10 8.79 -12.22
CA ASN A 348 40.70 10.07 -12.53
C ASN A 348 40.33 11.13 -11.46
N GLU A 349 41.01 12.26 -11.51
CA GLU A 349 40.84 13.33 -10.53
C GLU A 349 39.42 13.92 -10.55
N ILE A 350 38.81 14.02 -11.73
CA ILE A 350 37.42 14.48 -11.91
C ILE A 350 36.46 13.58 -11.14
N ALA A 351 36.55 12.27 -11.30
CA ALA A 351 35.73 11.30 -10.56
C ALA A 351 35.90 11.41 -9.06
N GLY A 352 37.13 11.68 -8.58
CA GLY A 352 37.39 11.97 -7.17
C GLY A 352 36.57 13.16 -6.65
N VAL A 353 36.52 14.27 -7.41
CA VAL A 353 35.74 15.46 -7.05
C VAL A 353 34.23 15.19 -7.11
N VAL A 354 33.75 14.47 -8.13
CA VAL A 354 32.31 14.15 -8.28
C VAL A 354 31.83 13.18 -7.19
N LEU A 355 32.68 12.26 -6.73
CA LEU A 355 32.36 11.40 -5.57
C LEU A 355 32.24 12.20 -4.26
N LYS A 356 33.06 13.25 -4.07
CA LYS A 356 32.89 14.19 -2.96
C LYS A 356 31.59 14.99 -3.09
N MET A 357 31.26 15.45 -4.29
CA MET A 357 29.98 16.13 -4.57
C MET A 357 28.78 15.25 -4.26
N ARG A 358 28.82 13.97 -4.64
CA ARG A 358 27.82 12.98 -4.27
C ARG A 358 27.61 12.95 -2.75
N GLN A 359 28.70 12.84 -1.99
CA GLN A 359 28.63 12.77 -0.53
C GLN A 359 28.04 14.06 0.04
N TRP A 360 28.53 15.21 -0.42
CA TRP A 360 27.99 16.52 -0.05
C TRP A 360 26.48 16.66 -0.33
N LEU A 361 25.97 16.16 -1.45
CA LEU A 361 24.52 16.16 -1.73
C LEU A 361 23.72 15.31 -0.75
N ILE A 362 24.21 14.09 -0.45
CA ILE A 362 23.54 13.16 0.47
C ILE A 362 23.47 13.76 1.88
N ASP A 363 24.51 14.47 2.29
CA ASP A 363 24.63 15.07 3.63
C ASP A 363 23.88 16.41 3.78
N ALA A 364 23.06 16.79 2.80
CA ALA A 364 22.30 18.05 2.84
C ALA A 364 21.41 18.14 4.10
N HIS A 365 20.76 17.05 4.50
CA HIS A 365 19.94 17.01 5.72
C HIS A 365 20.76 17.31 6.99
N GLN A 366 21.96 16.75 7.12
CA GLN A 366 22.81 16.98 8.30
C GLN A 366 23.26 18.44 8.41
N ARG A 367 23.46 19.10 7.27
CA ARG A 367 23.78 20.53 7.22
C ARG A 367 22.58 21.44 7.37
N ASN A 368 21.37 20.88 7.47
CA ASN A 368 20.11 21.60 7.44
C ASN A 368 19.97 22.48 6.18
N ASP A 369 20.54 22.03 5.06
CA ASP A 369 20.41 22.70 3.76
C ASP A 369 19.07 22.34 3.13
N ASP A 370 18.32 23.35 2.70
CA ASP A 370 17.20 23.18 1.79
C ASP A 370 17.70 23.25 0.35
N THR A 371 17.08 22.49 -0.53
CA THR A 371 17.33 22.57 -1.97
C THR A 371 16.20 23.30 -2.66
N GLU A 372 16.53 24.42 -3.29
CA GLU A 372 15.64 25.17 -4.15
C GLU A 372 15.93 24.89 -5.62
N PHE A 373 14.88 24.59 -6.36
CA PHE A 373 14.88 24.49 -7.80
C PHE A 373 14.00 25.58 -8.37
N ALA A 374 14.54 26.41 -9.26
CA ALA A 374 13.77 27.32 -10.07
C ALA A 374 13.95 26.92 -11.53
N PHE A 375 12.88 26.51 -12.18
CA PHE A 375 12.83 26.17 -13.60
C PHE A 375 11.98 27.20 -14.31
N GLN A 376 12.45 27.74 -15.43
CA GLN A 376 11.71 28.61 -16.32
C GLN A 376 11.67 27.96 -17.69
N GLN A 377 10.48 27.76 -18.23
CA GLN A 377 10.32 27.21 -19.57
C GLN A 377 9.71 28.28 -20.47
N ASP A 378 10.59 29.01 -21.16
CA ASP A 378 10.24 30.18 -21.99
C ASP A 378 9.19 29.86 -23.05
N ASP A 379 9.30 28.71 -23.72
CA ASP A 379 8.33 28.24 -24.73
C ASP A 379 6.91 28.06 -24.15
N MET A 380 6.77 28.02 -22.82
CA MET A 380 5.52 27.72 -22.12
C MET A 380 5.05 28.85 -21.21
N GLY A 381 5.80 29.95 -21.11
CA GLY A 381 5.49 31.06 -20.18
C GLY A 381 5.33 30.59 -18.74
N MET A 382 6.08 29.55 -18.35
CA MET A 382 5.89 28.84 -17.09
C MET A 382 7.15 28.89 -16.25
N THR A 383 6.99 29.14 -14.95
CA THR A 383 8.05 28.96 -13.96
C THR A 383 7.62 27.97 -12.88
N VAL A 384 8.46 26.99 -12.58
CA VAL A 384 8.28 26.06 -11.46
C VAL A 384 9.33 26.39 -10.40
N HIS A 385 8.88 26.71 -9.20
CA HIS A 385 9.71 26.94 -8.02
C HIS A 385 9.44 25.85 -7.00
N ALA A 386 10.43 25.02 -6.70
CA ALA A 386 10.30 23.93 -5.74
C ALA A 386 11.37 24.05 -4.66
N ILE A 387 11.00 23.85 -3.40
CA ILE A 387 11.94 23.77 -2.27
C ILE A 387 11.76 22.42 -1.60
N GLN A 388 12.85 21.69 -1.44
CA GLN A 388 12.92 20.40 -0.78
C GLN A 388 13.74 20.55 0.48
N SER A 389 13.16 20.20 1.62
CA SER A 389 13.79 20.25 2.93
C SER A 389 13.59 18.93 3.64
N SER A 390 14.48 18.63 4.59
CA SER A 390 14.26 17.51 5.51
C SER A 390 12.97 17.65 6.34
N SER A 391 12.43 18.86 6.49
CA SER A 391 11.19 19.13 7.21
C SER A 391 9.94 19.23 6.31
N GLY A 392 10.09 19.26 4.98
CA GLY A 392 8.95 19.51 4.10
C GLY A 392 9.26 19.67 2.61
N LEU A 393 8.20 19.89 1.84
CA LEU A 393 8.22 20.12 0.41
C LEU A 393 7.36 21.32 0.06
N PHE A 394 7.87 22.20 -0.79
CA PHE A 394 7.12 23.25 -1.45
C PHE A 394 7.27 23.10 -2.96
N VAL A 395 6.17 23.24 -3.69
CA VAL A 395 6.17 23.33 -5.16
C VAL A 395 5.17 24.39 -5.54
N GLN A 396 5.63 25.42 -6.24
CA GLN A 396 4.80 26.43 -6.87
C GLN A 396 5.01 26.41 -8.38
N HIS A 397 3.92 26.29 -9.10
CA HIS A 397 3.84 26.48 -10.52
C HIS A 397 3.22 27.84 -10.80
N THR A 398 3.89 28.66 -11.60
CA THR A 398 3.39 29.95 -12.07
C THR A 398 3.32 29.92 -13.59
N SER A 399 2.17 30.28 -14.16
CA SER A 399 2.01 30.45 -15.60
C SER A 399 1.61 31.89 -15.91
N GLU A 400 2.34 32.53 -16.81
CA GLU A 400 1.97 33.81 -17.38
C GLU A 400 0.99 33.60 -18.55
N PRO A 401 -0.19 34.24 -18.51
CA PRO A 401 -1.14 34.16 -19.61
C PRO A 401 -0.56 34.84 -20.87
N SER A 402 -0.75 34.21 -22.03
CA SER A 402 -0.25 34.65 -23.34
C SER A 402 -0.64 36.07 -23.74
N ASP A 403 -1.71 36.59 -23.13
CA ASP A 403 -2.39 37.81 -23.57
C ASP A 403 -1.86 39.08 -22.87
N GLY A 404 -0.85 38.96 -21.99
CA GLY A 404 -0.12 40.07 -21.35
C GLY A 404 -0.92 40.97 -20.39
N ASN A 405 -2.25 40.84 -20.37
CA ASN A 405 -3.18 41.68 -19.59
C ASN A 405 -3.75 41.01 -18.32
N HIS A 406 -3.41 39.75 -18.05
CA HIS A 406 -3.95 38.98 -16.93
C HIS A 406 -2.85 38.70 -15.89
N GLN A 407 -3.22 38.64 -14.61
CA GLN A 407 -2.29 38.30 -13.53
C GLN A 407 -1.75 36.88 -13.71
N ALA A 408 -0.49 36.67 -13.32
CA ALA A 408 0.13 35.35 -13.32
C ALA A 408 -0.67 34.39 -12.43
N ARG A 409 -0.96 33.20 -12.97
CA ARG A 409 -1.71 32.16 -12.25
C ARG A 409 -0.73 31.30 -11.49
N THR A 410 -1.02 31.01 -10.23
CA THR A 410 -0.15 30.18 -9.38
C THR A 410 -0.90 28.96 -8.84
N ALA A 411 -0.25 27.81 -8.88
CA ALA A 411 -0.68 26.60 -8.17
C ALA A 411 0.42 26.20 -7.20
N THR A 412 0.06 25.92 -5.95
CA THR A 412 0.99 25.63 -4.86
C THR A 412 0.63 24.31 -4.20
N ILE A 413 1.64 23.48 -3.96
CA ILE A 413 1.60 22.33 -3.07
C ILE A 413 2.62 22.60 -1.96
N PHE A 414 2.20 22.50 -0.72
CA PHE A 414 3.07 22.64 0.45
C PHE A 414 2.79 21.51 1.44
N VAL A 415 3.84 20.87 1.92
CA VAL A 415 3.77 19.78 2.89
C VAL A 415 4.87 19.99 3.93
N ASP A 416 4.53 19.98 5.22
CA ASP A 416 5.49 19.91 6.31
C ASP A 416 4.97 19.00 7.43
N ALA A 417 5.55 19.09 8.63
CA ALA A 417 5.13 18.30 9.79
C ALA A 417 3.68 18.59 10.25
N GLU A 418 3.13 19.75 9.90
CA GLU A 418 1.87 20.27 10.44
C GLU A 418 0.80 20.44 9.36
N HIS A 419 1.18 20.64 8.10
CA HIS A 419 0.30 21.09 7.03
C HIS A 419 0.47 20.24 5.77
N LEU A 420 -0.65 19.88 5.15
CA LEU A 420 -0.76 19.55 3.73
C LEU A 420 -1.65 20.60 3.09
N ILE A 421 -1.12 21.38 2.16
CA ILE A 421 -1.80 22.49 1.50
C ILE A 421 -1.71 22.30 -0.01
N ILE A 422 -2.86 22.43 -0.68
CA ILE A 422 -2.95 22.56 -2.13
C ILE A 422 -3.77 23.82 -2.42
N ASP A 423 -3.19 24.79 -3.11
CA ASP A 423 -3.77 26.11 -3.37
C ASP A 423 -3.63 26.48 -4.86
N HIS A 424 -4.60 27.22 -5.38
CA HIS A 424 -4.49 27.81 -6.72
C HIS A 424 -5.03 29.25 -6.69
N SER A 425 -4.33 30.21 -7.31
CA SER A 425 -4.69 31.64 -7.32
C SER A 425 -6.14 31.88 -7.71
N ASP A 426 -6.55 31.24 -8.81
CA ASP A 426 -7.88 31.40 -9.41
C ASP A 426 -8.97 30.52 -8.73
N ASN A 427 -8.59 29.65 -7.78
CA ASN A 427 -9.56 28.89 -7.01
C ASN A 427 -9.98 29.74 -5.78
N PRO A 428 -11.30 29.96 -5.57
CA PRO A 428 -11.79 30.71 -4.42
C PRO A 428 -11.54 30.01 -3.07
N THR A 429 -11.30 28.70 -3.10
CA THR A 429 -11.02 27.86 -1.92
C THR A 429 -9.57 27.36 -1.94
N CYS A 430 -9.09 26.90 -0.80
CA CYS A 430 -7.85 26.14 -0.66
C CYS A 430 -8.15 24.74 -0.11
N PHE A 431 -7.31 23.75 -0.37
CA PHE A 431 -7.38 22.46 0.32
C PHE A 431 -6.28 22.42 1.38
N HIS A 432 -6.66 22.37 2.65
CA HIS A 432 -5.71 22.36 3.77
C HIS A 432 -6.08 21.29 4.82
N VAL A 433 -5.14 20.39 5.10
CA VAL A 433 -5.24 19.36 6.13
C VAL A 433 -4.14 19.55 7.16
N GLY A 434 -4.47 19.41 8.45
CA GLY A 434 -3.50 19.38 9.52
C GLY A 434 -2.88 17.99 9.68
N LEU A 435 -1.57 17.85 9.45
CA LEU A 435 -0.87 16.56 9.53
C LEU A 435 -0.47 16.19 10.97
N GLY A 436 -0.48 17.12 11.92
CA GLY A 436 -0.11 16.87 13.32
C GLY A 436 -1.02 15.88 14.07
N LEU A 437 -2.13 15.46 13.47
CA LEU A 437 -3.09 14.49 14.03
C LEU A 437 -3.05 13.12 13.32
N VAL A 438 -2.18 12.96 12.31
CA VAL A 438 -2.09 11.75 11.50
C VAL A 438 -0.84 10.99 11.90
N GLU A 439 -0.99 9.71 12.25
CA GLU A 439 0.14 8.81 12.59
C GLU A 439 1.01 8.44 11.37
N GLY A 440 0.70 9.00 10.20
CA GLY A 440 1.37 8.72 8.96
C GLY A 440 2.72 9.41 8.80
N LYS A 441 3.50 8.91 7.84
CA LYS A 441 4.77 9.49 7.41
C LYS A 441 4.72 9.76 5.92
N VAL A 442 4.98 10.98 5.51
CA VAL A 442 5.26 11.36 4.14
C VAL A 442 6.77 11.38 3.96
N TRP A 443 7.28 10.80 2.89
CA TRP A 443 8.67 11.03 2.52
C TRP A 443 8.85 11.23 1.04
N PHE A 444 9.88 11.99 0.71
CA PHE A 444 10.27 12.27 -0.65
C PHE A 444 11.74 11.94 -0.87
N THR A 445 12.08 11.67 -2.11
CA THR A 445 13.44 11.32 -2.49
C THR A 445 13.77 11.94 -3.84
N THR A 446 14.86 12.70 -3.87
CA THR A 446 15.42 13.22 -5.13
C THR A 446 16.63 12.40 -5.51
N THR A 447 16.48 11.61 -6.57
CA THR A 447 17.56 10.77 -7.10
C THR A 447 18.20 11.44 -8.29
N LEU A 448 19.51 11.64 -8.22
CA LEU A 448 20.33 12.07 -9.33
C LEU A 448 20.97 10.84 -9.99
N ARG A 449 20.57 10.56 -11.23
CA ARG A 449 21.05 9.40 -12.00
C ARG A 449 21.96 9.83 -13.14
N GLY A 450 22.93 8.99 -13.49
CA GLY A 450 23.60 9.09 -14.78
C GLY A 450 22.57 8.94 -15.90
N ALA A 451 22.56 9.85 -16.86
CA ALA A 451 21.58 9.76 -17.94
C ALA A 451 21.91 8.58 -18.88
N LYS A 452 20.87 7.83 -19.27
CA LYS A 452 20.98 6.76 -20.28
C LYS A 452 21.05 7.29 -21.71
N ASP A 453 20.44 8.46 -21.90
CA ASP A 453 20.48 9.18 -23.15
C ASP A 453 21.89 9.73 -23.34
N PRO A 454 22.64 9.33 -24.38
CA PRO A 454 23.97 9.85 -24.65
C PRO A 454 23.98 11.37 -24.78
N GLU A 455 22.84 11.97 -25.08
CA GLU A 455 22.71 13.42 -25.21
C GLU A 455 22.53 14.16 -23.88
N LYS A 456 22.33 13.46 -22.77
CA LYS A 456 22.11 14.06 -21.44
C LYS A 456 23.22 13.62 -20.48
N GLY A 457 23.51 14.42 -19.46
CA GLY A 457 24.54 14.08 -18.47
C GLY A 457 23.94 13.48 -17.20
N LEU A 458 22.83 14.06 -16.75
CA LEU A 458 22.16 13.73 -15.51
C LEU A 458 20.65 13.66 -15.72
N ASN A 459 20.00 12.78 -14.96
CA ASN A 459 18.55 12.65 -14.88
C ASN A 459 18.12 12.83 -13.42
N PHE A 460 17.14 13.69 -13.19
CA PHE A 460 16.48 13.83 -11.89
C PHE A 460 15.27 12.92 -11.84
N VAL A 461 15.14 12.18 -10.75
CA VAL A 461 13.94 11.38 -10.45
C VAL A 461 13.46 11.78 -9.06
N PHE A 462 12.27 12.38 -9.01
CA PHE A 462 11.59 12.69 -7.76
C PHE A 462 10.57 11.59 -7.46
N ASN A 463 10.61 11.05 -6.24
CA ASN A 463 9.65 10.06 -5.77
C ASN A 463 9.05 10.52 -4.44
N GLY A 464 7.72 10.41 -4.29
CA GLY A 464 7.02 10.60 -3.03
C GLY A 464 6.39 9.31 -2.54
N ASN A 465 6.29 9.14 -1.23
CA ASN A 465 5.62 8.01 -0.59
C ASN A 465 4.88 8.48 0.66
N ILE A 466 3.82 7.78 1.03
CA ILE A 466 3.02 8.03 2.23
C ILE A 466 2.79 6.70 2.92
N ASN A 467 3.12 6.61 4.20
CA ASN A 467 2.75 5.49 5.06
C ASN A 467 1.67 5.93 6.04
N SER A 468 0.76 5.03 6.38
CA SER A 468 -0.25 5.28 7.42
C SER A 468 0.30 5.17 8.85
N ARG A 469 1.55 4.73 9.01
CA ARG A 469 2.23 4.61 10.31
C ARG A 469 3.62 5.23 10.27
N ARG A 470 4.05 5.67 11.44
CA ARG A 470 5.31 6.32 11.73
C ARG A 470 5.76 5.83 13.11
N ALA A 471 7.04 5.54 13.28
CA ALA A 471 7.56 5.27 14.63
C ALA A 471 7.65 6.59 15.42
N ASP A 472 7.61 6.51 16.76
CA ASP A 472 7.63 7.71 17.63
C ASP A 472 8.84 8.62 17.40
N ASP A 473 9.96 8.06 16.92
CA ASP A 473 11.21 8.77 16.61
C ASP A 473 11.28 9.36 15.20
N GLU A 474 10.30 9.10 14.34
CA GLU A 474 10.32 9.54 12.94
C GLU A 474 9.58 10.87 12.73
N LEU A 475 10.11 11.71 11.85
CA LEU A 475 9.44 12.96 11.43
C LEU A 475 8.22 12.65 10.53
N PRO A 476 7.13 13.43 10.61
CA PRO A 476 5.94 13.24 9.75
C PRO A 476 6.25 13.47 8.27
N CYS A 477 7.26 14.28 7.98
CA CYS A 477 7.77 14.52 6.64
C CYS A 477 9.29 14.35 6.62
N SER A 478 9.84 13.76 5.56
CA SER A 478 11.29 13.69 5.35
C SER A 478 11.68 13.72 3.87
N HIS A 479 12.80 14.36 3.55
CA HIS A 479 13.39 14.37 2.21
C HIS A 479 14.80 13.82 2.24
N HIS A 480 15.16 13.06 1.19
CA HIS A 480 16.49 12.50 1.05
C HIS A 480 17.03 12.67 -0.37
N TRP A 481 18.29 13.07 -0.47
CA TRP A 481 19.05 12.99 -1.70
C TRP A 481 19.60 11.59 -1.93
N ARG A 482 19.57 11.13 -3.17
CA ARG A 482 20.19 9.87 -3.58
C ARG A 482 20.99 10.04 -4.84
N MET A 483 22.19 9.50 -4.82
CA MET A 483 23.04 9.37 -6.00
C MET A 483 23.95 8.19 -5.74
N THR A 484 24.01 7.23 -6.66
CA THR A 484 24.87 6.05 -6.50
C THR A 484 26.31 6.40 -6.87
N PRO A 485 27.32 5.65 -6.39
CA PRO A 485 28.69 5.82 -6.90
C PRO A 485 28.74 5.63 -8.43
N ALA A 486 27.96 4.70 -8.98
CA ALA A 486 27.89 4.48 -10.43
C ALA A 486 27.34 5.69 -11.19
N ASP A 487 26.35 6.41 -10.65
CA ASP A 487 25.84 7.66 -11.24
C ASP A 487 26.93 8.75 -11.26
N ALA A 488 27.66 8.89 -10.15
CA ALA A 488 28.75 9.85 -10.02
C ALA A 488 29.91 9.57 -10.99
N ILE A 489 30.34 8.30 -11.09
CA ILE A 489 31.37 7.90 -12.03
C ILE A 489 30.88 8.04 -13.47
N SER A 490 29.62 7.71 -13.75
CA SER A 490 29.04 7.88 -15.09
C SER A 490 29.11 9.34 -15.53
N LEU A 491 28.80 10.30 -14.64
CA LEU A 491 28.93 11.73 -14.94
C LEU A 491 30.38 12.13 -15.26
N ALA A 492 31.35 11.66 -14.46
CA ALA A 492 32.75 12.03 -14.60
C ALA A 492 33.42 11.52 -15.89
N TYR A 493 32.90 10.44 -16.46
CA TYR A 493 33.44 9.79 -17.66
C TYR A 493 32.52 9.92 -18.89
N HIS A 494 31.43 10.69 -18.78
CA HIS A 494 30.48 10.80 -19.88
C HIS A 494 31.12 11.57 -21.07
N PRO A 495 31.09 11.03 -22.30
CA PRO A 495 31.84 11.58 -23.44
C PRO A 495 31.33 12.95 -23.89
N ASN A 496 30.05 13.25 -23.64
CA ASN A 496 29.42 14.52 -24.01
C ASN A 496 29.41 15.54 -22.86
N VAL A 497 30.20 15.30 -21.80
CA VAL A 497 30.36 16.23 -20.69
C VAL A 497 31.72 16.90 -20.80
N GLU A 498 31.72 18.23 -20.95
CA GLU A 498 32.93 19.02 -20.91
C GLU A 498 33.32 19.27 -19.46
N THR A 499 34.60 19.03 -19.13
CA THR A 499 35.10 19.24 -17.78
C THR A 499 36.31 20.17 -17.80
N ASN A 500 36.36 21.09 -16.86
CA ASN A 500 37.52 21.95 -16.63
C ASN A 500 37.87 21.91 -15.14
N LEU A 501 39.02 21.31 -14.83
CA LEU A 501 39.52 21.17 -13.47
C LEU A 501 40.63 22.17 -13.21
N THR A 502 40.48 22.97 -12.15
CA THR A 502 41.46 23.94 -11.68
C THR A 502 42.03 23.54 -10.32
N SER A 503 42.86 24.39 -9.72
CA SER A 503 43.38 24.17 -8.36
C SER A 503 42.32 24.28 -7.27
N SER A 504 41.19 24.98 -7.51
CA SER A 504 40.15 25.22 -6.50
C SER A 504 38.79 24.63 -6.84
N GLU A 505 38.48 24.44 -8.12
CA GLU A 505 37.15 24.03 -8.57
C GLU A 505 37.18 23.08 -9.78
N LEU A 506 36.13 22.27 -9.90
CA LEU A 506 35.75 21.53 -11.09
C LEU A 506 34.51 22.17 -11.70
N THR A 507 34.57 22.52 -12.98
CA THR A 507 33.42 22.93 -13.79
C THR A 507 33.01 21.76 -14.69
N ILE A 508 31.72 21.41 -14.67
CA ILE A 508 31.11 20.37 -15.51
C ILE A 508 30.06 21.04 -16.39
N ARG A 509 30.15 20.88 -17.71
CA ARG A 509 29.20 21.44 -18.67
C ARG A 509 28.56 20.36 -19.54
N ASN A 510 27.26 20.47 -19.75
CA ASN A 510 26.51 19.62 -20.69
C ASN A 510 25.25 20.34 -21.19
N LYS A 511 25.12 20.50 -22.51
CA LYS A 511 23.94 21.05 -23.21
C LYS A 511 23.26 22.21 -22.45
N GLY A 512 24.01 23.29 -22.20
CA GLY A 512 23.49 24.49 -21.57
C GLY A 512 23.40 24.43 -20.04
N SER A 513 23.73 23.30 -19.40
CA SER A 513 23.92 23.19 -17.95
C SER A 513 25.39 23.32 -17.56
N GLU A 514 25.65 24.02 -16.46
CA GLU A 514 26.94 24.18 -15.82
C GLU A 514 26.82 23.88 -14.32
N ILE A 515 27.71 23.03 -13.81
CA ILE A 515 27.86 22.74 -12.39
C ILE A 515 29.28 23.14 -11.98
N ARG A 516 29.41 23.96 -10.96
CA ARG A 516 30.69 24.33 -10.34
C ARG A 516 30.81 23.71 -8.98
N ILE A 517 31.88 22.96 -8.77
CA ILE A 517 32.10 22.12 -7.59
C ILE A 517 33.42 22.52 -6.95
N ALA A 518 33.42 22.83 -5.66
CA ALA A 518 34.65 23.04 -4.91
C ALA A 518 35.46 21.74 -4.85
N ARG A 519 36.71 21.78 -5.31
CA ARG A 519 37.57 20.58 -5.47
C ARG A 519 37.83 19.85 -4.15
N GLU A 520 38.02 20.59 -3.07
CA GLU A 520 38.39 20.02 -1.77
C GLU A 520 37.22 19.39 -1.03
N SER A 521 36.08 20.09 -0.96
CA SER A 521 34.90 19.64 -0.20
C SER A 521 33.86 18.90 -1.03
N GLY A 522 33.86 19.04 -2.36
CA GLY A 522 32.76 18.58 -3.22
C GLY A 522 31.53 19.48 -3.18
N GLN A 523 31.57 20.62 -2.47
CA GLN A 523 30.44 21.54 -2.38
C GLN A 523 30.02 22.06 -3.76
N ILE A 524 28.73 22.00 -4.08
CA ILE A 524 28.18 22.65 -5.28
C ILE A 524 28.10 24.15 -5.01
N GLN A 525 28.88 24.93 -5.74
CA GLN A 525 28.93 26.40 -5.63
C GLN A 525 27.88 27.08 -6.50
N SER A 526 27.63 26.50 -7.68
CA SER A 526 26.54 26.91 -8.55
C SER A 526 26.10 25.74 -9.41
N TRP A 527 24.80 25.65 -9.66
CA TRP A 527 24.25 24.72 -10.63
C TRP A 527 23.18 25.43 -11.42
N THR A 528 23.51 25.72 -12.68
CA THR A 528 22.64 26.45 -13.60
C THR A 528 22.41 25.63 -14.86
N SER A 529 21.28 25.84 -15.51
CA SER A 529 21.05 25.48 -16.90
C SER A 529 20.44 26.67 -17.64
N GLU A 530 20.32 26.59 -18.97
CA GLU A 530 19.65 27.61 -19.80
C GLU A 530 18.34 28.10 -19.16
N ASN A 531 17.61 27.17 -18.53
CA ASN A 531 16.24 27.33 -18.07
C ASN A 531 16.06 26.95 -16.61
N SER A 532 17.14 26.75 -15.84
CA SER A 532 17.00 26.39 -14.43
C SER A 532 18.15 26.82 -13.55
N THR A 533 17.86 27.00 -12.27
CA THR A 533 18.86 27.21 -11.23
C THR A 533 18.55 26.30 -10.05
N ILE A 534 19.59 25.71 -9.49
CA ILE A 534 19.52 24.91 -8.28
C ILE A 534 20.39 25.58 -7.23
N ARG A 535 19.80 25.87 -6.07
CA ARG A 535 20.45 26.53 -4.94
C ARG A 535 20.31 25.68 -3.68
N PHE A 536 21.35 25.68 -2.86
CA PHE A 536 21.36 25.04 -1.56
C PHE A 536 21.58 26.11 -0.49
N ALA A 537 20.68 26.23 0.47
CA ALA A 537 20.82 27.13 1.61
C ALA A 537 19.90 26.71 2.76
N PRO A 538 20.23 27.00 4.02
CA PRO A 538 19.35 26.71 5.14
C PRO A 538 18.14 27.64 5.19
N GLY A 539 16.99 27.09 5.64
CA GLY A 539 15.79 27.86 5.97
C GLY A 539 15.08 28.51 4.77
N LEU A 540 15.25 27.97 3.56
CA LEU A 540 14.48 28.39 2.37
C LEU A 540 13.01 27.98 2.49
N LEU A 541 12.71 26.80 3.06
CA LEU A 541 11.33 26.36 3.22
C LEU A 541 10.60 27.24 4.26
N ASP A 542 11.27 27.58 5.36
CA ASP A 542 10.72 28.46 6.40
C ASP A 542 10.40 29.86 5.87
N GLN A 543 11.21 30.37 4.93
CA GLN A 543 10.97 31.65 4.27
C GLN A 543 9.66 31.68 3.47
N VAL A 544 9.24 30.55 2.90
CA VAL A 544 7.99 30.47 2.11
C VAL A 544 6.78 30.00 2.92
N LYS A 545 6.99 29.35 4.09
CA LYS A 545 5.91 28.80 4.93
C LYS A 545 4.86 29.85 5.33
N GLN A 546 5.28 30.93 6.01
CA GLN A 546 4.34 31.91 6.55
C GLN A 546 3.51 32.63 5.46
N PRO A 547 4.11 33.11 4.35
CA PRO A 547 3.34 33.68 3.25
C PRO A 547 2.26 32.75 2.67
N ILE A 548 2.52 31.44 2.61
CA ILE A 548 1.54 30.45 2.14
C ILE A 548 0.42 30.31 3.17
N ILE A 549 0.75 30.15 4.44
CA ILE A 549 -0.23 30.02 5.53
C ILE A 549 -1.14 31.24 5.58
N ASP A 550 -0.58 32.44 5.54
CA ASP A 550 -1.35 33.70 5.55
C ASP A 550 -2.31 33.75 4.34
N ARG A 551 -1.81 33.36 3.16
CA ARG A 551 -2.60 33.33 1.92
C ARG A 551 -3.75 32.32 1.98
N VAL A 552 -3.51 31.10 2.49
CA VAL A 552 -4.56 30.07 2.55
C VAL A 552 -5.54 30.30 3.70
N THR A 553 -5.11 30.95 4.79
CA THR A 553 -5.99 31.35 5.90
C THR A 553 -7.00 32.41 5.45
N ALA A 554 -6.66 33.21 4.43
CA ALA A 554 -7.58 34.16 3.81
C ALA A 554 -8.64 33.51 2.90
N LYS A 555 -8.49 32.22 2.56
CA LYS A 555 -9.44 31.46 1.74
C LYS A 555 -10.26 30.49 2.59
N PRO A 556 -11.53 30.24 2.26
CA PRO A 556 -12.25 29.12 2.83
C PRO A 556 -11.54 27.79 2.51
N ASN A 557 -11.40 26.94 3.52
CA ASN A 557 -10.86 25.59 3.34
C ASN A 557 -11.94 24.66 2.77
N SER A 558 -11.62 23.96 1.67
CA SER A 558 -12.50 22.99 1.03
C SER A 558 -12.53 21.65 1.76
N HIS A 559 -11.52 21.34 2.57
CA HIS A 559 -11.45 20.09 3.32
C HIS A 559 -12.51 20.02 4.41
N LEU A 560 -13.32 18.94 4.38
CA LEU A 560 -14.26 18.58 5.43
C LEU A 560 -13.79 17.26 6.03
N GLY A 561 -13.51 17.22 7.33
CA GLY A 561 -12.85 16.07 7.97
C GLY A 561 -13.57 14.73 7.80
N GLN A 562 -14.91 14.73 7.80
CA GLN A 562 -15.72 13.53 7.57
C GLN A 562 -15.92 13.19 6.09
N HIS A 563 -15.49 14.06 5.17
CA HIS A 563 -15.61 13.92 3.72
C HIS A 563 -14.27 14.14 3.01
N GLY A 564 -13.19 13.63 3.59
CA GLY A 564 -11.82 13.92 3.15
C GLY A 564 -11.54 13.51 1.71
N ILE A 565 -12.06 12.36 1.24
CA ILE A 565 -11.88 11.88 -0.13
C ILE A 565 -12.75 12.70 -1.08
N SER A 566 -14.03 12.93 -0.74
CA SER A 566 -14.93 13.71 -1.60
C SER A 566 -14.43 15.13 -1.80
N THR A 567 -14.02 15.80 -0.73
CA THR A 567 -13.53 17.19 -0.80
C THR A 567 -12.19 17.30 -1.52
N PHE A 568 -11.30 16.33 -1.35
CA PHE A 568 -10.06 16.26 -2.10
C PHE A 568 -10.31 16.04 -3.61
N ALA A 569 -11.18 15.09 -3.96
CA ALA A 569 -11.53 14.81 -5.35
C ALA A 569 -12.20 16.02 -6.02
N SER A 570 -13.19 16.64 -5.36
CA SER A 570 -13.89 17.84 -5.85
C SER A 570 -12.90 19.00 -6.08
N TYR A 571 -11.93 19.17 -5.19
CA TYR A 571 -10.90 20.19 -5.32
C TYR A 571 -9.97 19.94 -6.52
N LEU A 572 -9.50 18.71 -6.73
CA LEU A 572 -8.62 18.37 -7.85
C LEU A 572 -9.30 18.45 -9.22
N ILE A 573 -10.61 18.18 -9.30
CA ILE A 573 -11.38 18.30 -10.54
C ILE A 573 -11.90 19.73 -10.78
N SER A 574 -11.54 20.71 -9.93
CA SER A 574 -11.91 22.10 -10.11
C SER A 574 -11.29 22.71 -11.38
N PRO A 575 -11.90 23.76 -11.98
CA PRO A 575 -11.49 24.25 -13.29
C PRO A 575 -10.00 24.66 -13.38
N PRO A 576 -9.42 25.33 -12.35
CA PRO A 576 -8.00 25.68 -12.39
C PRO A 576 -7.08 24.45 -12.47
N PHE A 577 -7.30 23.41 -11.67
CA PHE A 577 -6.47 22.21 -11.66
C PHE A 577 -6.65 21.35 -12.93
N VAL A 578 -7.87 21.27 -13.45
CA VAL A 578 -8.13 20.67 -14.77
C VAL A 578 -7.29 21.36 -15.84
N SER A 579 -7.27 22.69 -15.86
CA SER A 579 -6.55 23.45 -16.89
C SER A 579 -5.03 23.19 -16.84
N ILE A 580 -4.48 23.06 -15.63
CA ILE A 580 -3.09 22.66 -15.41
C ILE A 580 -2.84 21.26 -15.95
N TYR A 581 -3.72 20.31 -15.62
CA TYR A 581 -3.61 18.93 -16.10
C TYR A 581 -3.66 18.85 -17.64
N GLU A 582 -4.61 19.53 -18.27
CA GLU A 582 -4.73 19.58 -19.73
C GLU A 582 -3.47 20.15 -20.40
N HIS A 583 -2.92 21.21 -19.81
CA HIS A 583 -1.70 21.83 -20.27
C HIS A 583 -0.53 20.83 -20.24
N TYR A 584 -0.35 20.11 -19.13
CA TYR A 584 0.70 19.08 -19.02
C TYR A 584 0.45 17.84 -19.90
N ALA A 585 -0.79 17.42 -20.07
CA ALA A 585 -1.14 16.28 -20.92
C ALA A 585 -0.79 16.56 -22.39
N ARG A 586 -1.19 17.73 -22.92
CA ARG A 586 -0.84 18.16 -24.29
C ARG A 586 0.65 18.36 -24.51
N GLN A 587 1.42 18.66 -23.47
CA GLN A 587 2.88 18.73 -23.58
C GLN A 587 3.52 17.35 -23.65
N SER A 588 3.06 16.43 -22.80
CA SER A 588 3.62 15.08 -22.75
C SER A 588 3.31 14.30 -24.03
N ASN A 589 2.17 14.60 -24.64
CA ASN A 589 1.73 14.08 -25.92
C ASN A 589 0.91 15.18 -26.64
N PRO A 590 1.44 15.83 -27.70
CA PRO A 590 0.72 16.85 -28.48
C PRO A 590 -0.61 16.36 -29.06
N ASP A 591 -0.72 15.06 -29.31
CA ASP A 591 -1.94 14.40 -29.80
C ASP A 591 -2.87 13.95 -28.66
N ALA A 592 -2.53 14.24 -27.39
CA ALA A 592 -3.41 13.95 -26.27
C ALA A 592 -4.73 14.71 -26.45
N ALA A 593 -5.83 13.95 -26.45
CA ALA A 593 -7.16 14.53 -26.45
C ALA A 593 -7.30 15.48 -25.26
N SER A 594 -7.90 16.65 -25.50
CA SER A 594 -8.35 17.53 -24.41
C SER A 594 -9.18 16.71 -23.43
N VAL A 595 -9.10 17.02 -22.14
CA VAL A 595 -9.97 16.36 -21.18
C VAL A 595 -11.40 16.72 -21.56
N ASN A 596 -12.24 15.70 -21.71
CA ASN A 596 -13.61 15.91 -22.13
C ASN A 596 -14.31 16.80 -21.08
N PRO A 597 -14.69 18.06 -21.39
CA PRO A 597 -15.29 18.96 -20.42
C PRO A 597 -16.60 18.41 -19.88
N VAL A 598 -17.29 17.61 -20.68
CA VAL A 598 -18.51 16.89 -20.30
C VAL A 598 -18.22 15.81 -19.27
N ALA A 599 -17.08 15.11 -19.37
CA ALA A 599 -16.67 14.14 -18.35
C ALA A 599 -16.34 14.85 -17.02
N ILE A 600 -15.65 15.99 -17.06
CA ILE A 600 -15.31 16.75 -15.85
C ILE A 600 -16.58 17.26 -15.15
N SER A 601 -17.52 17.80 -15.94
CA SER A 601 -18.83 18.21 -15.43
C SER A 601 -19.55 17.04 -14.75
N ALA A 602 -19.54 15.87 -15.39
CA ALA A 602 -20.12 14.66 -14.83
C ALA A 602 -19.45 14.23 -13.51
N ALA A 603 -18.12 14.13 -13.50
CA ALA A 603 -17.35 13.76 -12.31
C ALA A 603 -17.63 14.73 -11.15
N ARG A 604 -17.73 16.03 -11.44
CA ARG A 604 -17.99 17.04 -10.42
C ARG A 604 -19.38 16.92 -9.83
N LYS A 605 -20.42 16.83 -10.65
CA LYS A 605 -21.78 16.59 -10.18
C LYS A 605 -21.85 15.34 -9.31
N MET A 606 -21.23 14.25 -9.77
CA MET A 606 -21.19 13.00 -9.02
C MET A 606 -20.54 13.18 -7.65
N VAL A 607 -19.35 13.79 -7.57
CA VAL A 607 -18.64 13.99 -6.31
C VAL A 607 -19.40 14.95 -5.39
N ASP A 608 -19.87 16.09 -5.90
CA ASP A 608 -20.57 17.11 -5.13
C ASP A 608 -21.95 16.61 -4.62
N ASP A 609 -22.63 15.75 -5.38
CA ASP A 609 -23.89 15.10 -4.99
C ASP A 609 -23.68 13.83 -4.13
N GLY A 610 -22.43 13.52 -3.74
CA GLY A 610 -22.12 12.49 -2.75
C GLY A 610 -21.83 11.10 -3.29
N ALA A 611 -21.38 10.94 -4.54
CA ALA A 611 -20.99 9.64 -5.09
C ALA A 611 -19.86 8.94 -4.31
N LEU A 612 -19.06 9.69 -3.55
CA LEU A 612 -17.93 9.18 -2.77
C LEU A 612 -18.19 9.13 -1.25
N CYS A 613 -19.41 9.42 -0.79
CA CYS A 613 -19.73 9.48 0.64
C CYS A 613 -19.48 8.16 1.39
N ILE A 614 -19.63 7.03 0.71
CA ILE A 614 -19.35 5.69 1.24
C ILE A 614 -17.85 5.51 1.50
N ALA A 615 -17.01 5.97 0.56
CA ALA A 615 -15.56 5.88 0.69
C ALA A 615 -15.06 6.75 1.86
N ASP A 616 -15.66 7.93 2.05
CA ASP A 616 -15.36 8.82 3.17
C ASP A 616 -15.65 8.17 4.53
N GLU A 617 -16.82 7.52 4.68
CA GLU A 617 -17.20 6.86 5.93
C GLU A 617 -16.27 5.67 6.26
N ILE A 618 -15.91 4.87 5.24
CA ILE A 618 -14.95 3.77 5.40
C ILE A 618 -13.60 4.31 5.88
N LEU A 619 -13.09 5.36 5.23
CA LEU A 619 -11.79 5.95 5.60
C LEU A 619 -11.82 6.49 7.03
N CYS A 620 -12.87 7.20 7.43
CA CYS A 620 -13.00 7.75 8.78
C CYS A 620 -12.93 6.66 9.85
N ARG A 621 -13.62 5.52 9.64
CA ARG A 621 -13.60 4.40 10.59
C ARG A 621 -12.30 3.61 10.58
N VAL A 622 -11.63 3.46 9.44
CA VAL A 622 -10.28 2.88 9.40
C VAL A 622 -9.32 3.73 10.21
N ILE A 623 -9.36 5.05 10.03
CA ILE A 623 -8.55 5.99 10.81
C ILE A 623 -8.89 5.90 12.30
N GLN A 624 -10.17 5.89 12.68
CA GLN A 624 -10.59 5.75 14.08
C GLN A 624 -10.20 4.40 14.71
N HIS A 625 -10.33 3.31 13.96
CA HIS A 625 -9.92 1.98 14.42
C HIS A 625 -8.40 1.90 14.57
N GLU A 626 -7.63 2.52 13.67
CA GLU A 626 -6.17 2.60 13.82
C GLU A 626 -5.77 3.48 15.00
N GLN A 627 -6.42 4.63 15.22
CA GLN A 627 -6.15 5.54 16.35
C GLN A 627 -6.50 4.96 17.73
N ASN A 628 -7.44 4.01 17.79
CA ASN A 628 -7.83 3.34 19.03
C ASN A 628 -7.03 2.06 19.31
N ARG A 629 -6.07 1.70 18.45
CA ARG A 629 -5.23 0.51 18.68
C ARG A 629 -4.21 0.77 19.79
N SER A 630 -4.30 -0.01 20.86
CA SER A 630 -3.22 -0.13 21.84
C SER A 630 -2.31 -1.31 21.47
N ASP A 631 -1.06 -1.30 21.96
CA ASP A 631 -0.14 -2.46 21.90
C ASP A 631 -0.65 -3.71 22.65
N ASP A 632 -1.82 -3.59 23.30
CA ASP A 632 -2.54 -4.64 24.01
C ASP A 632 -3.83 -5.09 23.28
N GLU A 633 -3.93 -4.88 21.96
CA GLU A 633 -5.11 -5.32 21.21
C GLU A 633 -5.25 -6.86 21.16
N PHE A 634 -6.45 -7.35 21.46
CA PHE A 634 -6.78 -8.76 21.31
C PHE A 634 -6.78 -9.18 19.84
N SER A 635 -5.83 -10.03 19.45
CA SER A 635 -5.75 -10.57 18.09
C SER A 635 -5.80 -12.10 18.10
N ILE A 636 -6.55 -12.68 17.17
CA ILE A 636 -6.60 -14.12 16.97
C ILE A 636 -5.68 -14.46 15.79
N PRO A 637 -4.63 -15.28 15.97
CA PRO A 637 -3.76 -15.71 14.88
C PRO A 637 -4.59 -16.37 13.79
N SER A 638 -4.49 -15.86 12.56
CA SER A 638 -5.06 -16.56 11.42
C SER A 638 -4.09 -17.63 10.94
N ASP A 639 -4.50 -18.89 10.98
CA ASP A 639 -3.75 -20.01 10.36
C ASP A 639 -3.62 -19.86 8.82
N GLN A 640 -4.29 -18.86 8.25
CA GLN A 640 -4.31 -18.60 6.81
C GLN A 640 -3.12 -17.73 6.40
N VAL A 641 -2.17 -18.35 5.69
CA VAL A 641 -1.28 -17.61 4.81
C VAL A 641 -2.14 -17.15 3.63
N PHE A 642 -2.35 -15.84 3.46
CA PHE A 642 -2.96 -15.28 2.25
C PHE A 642 -2.14 -15.71 1.03
N GLN A 643 -2.56 -16.79 0.38
CA GLN A 643 -1.97 -17.30 -0.85
C GLN A 643 -2.94 -17.00 -1.99
N GLY A 644 -2.69 -15.91 -2.70
CA GLY A 644 -3.51 -15.44 -3.79
C GLY A 644 -2.94 -14.18 -4.42
N ASN A 645 -3.43 -13.81 -5.60
CA ASN A 645 -3.13 -12.50 -6.17
C ASN A 645 -3.82 -11.39 -5.35
N PHE A 646 -3.39 -10.14 -5.54
CA PHE A 646 -3.93 -8.97 -4.81
C PHE A 646 -5.46 -8.91 -4.82
N GLN A 647 -6.09 -9.30 -5.94
CA GLN A 647 -7.54 -9.32 -6.10
C GLN A 647 -8.22 -10.32 -5.15
N GLN A 648 -7.63 -11.50 -4.91
CA GLN A 648 -8.18 -12.49 -3.99
C GLN A 648 -8.06 -12.06 -2.52
N VAL A 649 -6.93 -11.46 -2.15
CA VAL A 649 -6.74 -10.92 -0.79
C VAL A 649 -7.70 -9.76 -0.52
N ALA A 650 -7.86 -8.87 -1.51
CA ALA A 650 -8.85 -7.80 -1.44
C ALA A 650 -10.29 -8.34 -1.34
N ALA A 651 -10.62 -9.39 -2.10
CA ALA A 651 -11.95 -10.01 -2.06
C ALA A 651 -12.25 -10.66 -0.70
N GLU A 652 -11.29 -11.36 -0.09
CA GLU A 652 -11.44 -11.94 1.26
C GLU A 652 -11.59 -10.85 2.33
N PHE A 653 -10.82 -9.76 2.24
CA PHE A 653 -10.92 -8.62 3.15
C PHE A 653 -12.30 -7.95 3.04
N VAL A 654 -12.76 -7.69 1.81
CA VAL A 654 -14.10 -7.13 1.57
C VAL A 654 -15.17 -8.09 2.06
N ALA A 655 -15.09 -9.39 1.76
CA ALA A 655 -16.05 -10.38 2.23
C ALA A 655 -16.17 -10.42 3.76
N ARG A 656 -15.05 -10.29 4.48
CA ARG A 656 -15.03 -10.22 5.95
C ARG A 656 -15.69 -8.94 6.48
N ALA A 657 -15.34 -7.79 5.90
CA ALA A 657 -15.95 -6.51 6.27
C ALA A 657 -17.47 -6.51 6.03
N VAL A 658 -17.90 -7.05 4.88
CA VAL A 658 -19.31 -7.18 4.52
C VAL A 658 -20.04 -8.14 5.44
N LEU A 659 -19.45 -9.28 5.80
CA LEU A 659 -20.12 -10.25 6.67
C LEU A 659 -20.25 -9.77 8.12
N ASN A 660 -19.29 -8.99 8.61
CA ASN A 660 -19.39 -8.30 9.89
C ASN A 660 -20.51 -7.26 9.90
N ALA A 661 -20.64 -6.55 8.78
CA ALA A 661 -21.63 -5.49 8.62
C ALA A 661 -23.05 -6.03 8.43
N ALA A 662 -23.20 -7.12 7.66
CA ALA A 662 -24.47 -7.58 7.13
C ALA A 662 -25.61 -7.83 8.15
N PRO A 663 -25.38 -8.38 9.37
CA PRO A 663 -26.46 -8.58 10.34
C PRO A 663 -27.11 -7.29 10.86
N GLU A 664 -26.43 -6.15 10.74
CA GLU A 664 -27.01 -4.83 11.05
C GLU A 664 -27.83 -4.25 9.89
N LEU A 665 -27.68 -4.84 8.71
CA LEU A 665 -28.17 -4.32 7.44
C LEU A 665 -29.16 -5.19 6.74
N LEU A 666 -29.34 -6.43 7.18
CA LEU A 666 -30.17 -7.41 6.49
C LEU A 666 -30.90 -8.23 7.56
N PRO A 667 -32.22 -8.40 7.46
CA PRO A 667 -32.98 -9.25 8.36
C PRO A 667 -32.40 -10.67 8.36
N GLU A 668 -32.13 -11.19 9.55
CA GLU A 668 -31.43 -12.47 9.74
C GLU A 668 -32.16 -13.65 9.06
N SER A 669 -33.49 -13.60 8.98
CA SER A 669 -34.32 -14.62 8.32
C SER A 669 -34.52 -14.40 6.81
N GLY A 670 -34.16 -13.22 6.29
CA GLY A 670 -34.39 -12.83 4.91
C GLY A 670 -33.38 -13.44 3.93
N TRP A 671 -33.80 -13.61 2.67
CA TRP A 671 -32.89 -14.10 1.63
C TRP A 671 -31.67 -13.19 1.39
N PRO A 672 -31.73 -11.84 1.51
CA PRO A 672 -30.54 -11.02 1.27
C PRO A 672 -29.41 -11.36 2.24
N MET A 673 -29.73 -11.61 3.52
CA MET A 673 -28.75 -12.01 4.53
C MET A 673 -28.18 -13.39 4.21
N LYS A 674 -29.03 -14.36 3.87
CA LYS A 674 -28.62 -15.72 3.48
C LYS A 674 -27.67 -15.69 2.28
N VAL A 675 -28.02 -14.94 1.23
CA VAL A 675 -27.21 -14.82 0.00
C VAL A 675 -25.89 -14.11 0.27
N THR A 676 -25.91 -12.98 0.98
CA THR A 676 -24.71 -12.22 1.36
C THR A 676 -23.77 -13.09 2.20
N ARG A 677 -24.33 -13.84 3.15
CA ARG A 677 -23.58 -14.76 4.01
C ARG A 677 -22.89 -15.85 3.20
N GLU A 678 -23.63 -16.52 2.34
CA GLU A 678 -23.08 -17.59 1.51
C GLU A 678 -22.07 -17.08 0.47
N ALA A 679 -22.29 -15.89 -0.10
CA ALA A 679 -21.34 -15.23 -0.99
C ALA A 679 -19.99 -14.97 -0.29
N CYS A 680 -20.04 -14.33 0.88
CA CYS A 680 -18.85 -13.97 1.64
C CYS A 680 -18.14 -15.22 2.17
N LEU A 681 -18.88 -16.18 2.72
CA LEU A 681 -18.32 -17.46 3.17
C LEU A 681 -17.70 -18.24 2.02
N THR A 682 -18.32 -18.25 0.83
CA THR A 682 -17.75 -18.91 -0.35
C THR A 682 -16.50 -18.19 -0.86
N ALA A 683 -16.48 -16.86 -0.87
CA ALA A 683 -15.28 -16.07 -1.18
C ALA A 683 -14.13 -16.39 -0.22
N MET A 684 -14.45 -16.63 1.07
CA MET A 684 -13.52 -17.10 2.11
C MET A 684 -13.29 -18.62 2.12
N ARG A 685 -13.81 -19.36 1.12
CA ARG A 685 -13.71 -20.83 0.98
C ARG A 685 -14.27 -21.63 2.18
N ARG A 686 -15.41 -21.20 2.72
CA ARG A 686 -16.13 -21.77 3.87
C ARG A 686 -17.56 -22.16 3.50
N ASN A 687 -17.71 -23.11 2.59
CA ASN A 687 -19.00 -23.44 1.96
C ASN A 687 -19.76 -24.63 2.61
N LYS A 688 -19.55 -24.89 3.91
CA LYS A 688 -20.11 -26.07 4.61
C LYS A 688 -21.63 -26.16 4.49
N TYR A 689 -22.33 -25.03 4.61
CA TYR A 689 -23.80 -24.95 4.58
C TYR A 689 -24.35 -24.47 3.25
N SER A 690 -23.51 -24.01 2.32
CA SER A 690 -23.94 -23.40 1.07
C SER A 690 -24.87 -24.30 0.27
N GLY A 691 -24.60 -25.60 0.18
CA GLY A 691 -25.50 -26.53 -0.52
C GLY A 691 -26.91 -26.61 0.07
N MET A 692 -27.05 -26.53 1.39
CA MET A 692 -28.35 -26.54 2.07
C MET A 692 -29.07 -25.21 1.90
N VAL A 693 -28.38 -24.10 2.12
CA VAL A 693 -28.94 -22.75 1.97
C VAL A 693 -29.35 -22.48 0.52
N LEU A 694 -28.53 -22.88 -0.45
CA LEU A 694 -28.89 -22.79 -1.87
C LEU A 694 -30.13 -23.64 -2.18
N LYS A 695 -30.24 -24.85 -1.63
CA LYS A 695 -31.43 -25.68 -1.82
C LYS A 695 -32.68 -25.03 -1.20
N GLU A 696 -32.56 -24.47 0.00
CA GLU A 696 -33.64 -23.72 0.66
C GLU A 696 -34.05 -22.52 -0.18
N LEU A 697 -33.09 -21.68 -0.59
CA LEU A 697 -33.34 -20.50 -1.42
C LEU A 697 -33.97 -20.84 -2.77
N LEU A 698 -33.61 -21.98 -3.37
CA LEU A 698 -34.17 -22.45 -4.64
C LEU A 698 -35.60 -22.97 -4.50
N LEU A 699 -35.94 -23.56 -3.34
CA LEU A 699 -37.24 -24.19 -3.08
C LEU A 699 -38.27 -23.25 -2.45
N ASP A 700 -37.84 -22.17 -1.81
CA ASP A 700 -38.76 -21.17 -1.25
C ASP A 700 -39.55 -20.50 -2.38
N GLU A 701 -40.88 -20.58 -2.28
CA GLU A 701 -41.79 -20.02 -3.28
C GLU A 701 -41.98 -18.51 -3.12
N ASN A 702 -41.55 -17.93 -2.00
CA ASN A 702 -41.61 -16.50 -1.74
C ASN A 702 -40.38 -15.75 -2.27
N ASN A 703 -39.31 -16.47 -2.64
CA ASN A 703 -38.15 -15.87 -3.25
C ASN A 703 -38.44 -15.51 -4.70
N GLY A 704 -38.23 -14.25 -5.04
CA GLY A 704 -38.51 -13.74 -6.35
C GLY A 704 -37.31 -13.80 -7.31
N PRO A 705 -37.42 -13.06 -8.42
CA PRO A 705 -36.43 -13.08 -9.48
C PRO A 705 -35.10 -12.43 -9.09
N LEU A 706 -35.07 -11.47 -8.16
CA LEU A 706 -33.84 -10.81 -7.72
C LEU A 706 -33.02 -11.73 -6.82
N CYS A 707 -33.66 -12.45 -5.90
CA CYS A 707 -33.00 -13.48 -5.08
C CYS A 707 -32.29 -14.50 -5.97
N HIS A 708 -33.03 -15.08 -6.91
CA HIS A 708 -32.50 -16.10 -7.80
C HIS A 708 -31.42 -15.55 -8.75
N ALA A 709 -31.55 -14.32 -9.22
CA ALA A 709 -30.54 -13.66 -10.03
C ALA A 709 -29.25 -13.39 -9.25
N SER A 710 -29.34 -12.86 -8.04
CA SER A 710 -28.18 -12.62 -7.18
C SER A 710 -27.42 -13.91 -6.90
N VAL A 711 -28.13 -15.00 -6.59
CA VAL A 711 -27.50 -16.31 -6.39
C VAL A 711 -26.88 -16.84 -7.68
N ALA A 712 -27.56 -16.75 -8.83
CA ALA A 712 -27.01 -17.18 -10.11
C ALA A 712 -25.74 -16.40 -10.50
N GLY A 713 -25.73 -15.09 -10.22
CA GLY A 713 -24.58 -14.21 -10.45
C GLY A 713 -23.38 -14.61 -9.62
N LEU A 714 -23.60 -14.79 -8.32
CA LEU A 714 -22.58 -15.25 -7.38
C LEU A 714 -22.01 -16.62 -7.76
N LEU A 715 -22.89 -17.58 -8.08
CA LEU A 715 -22.49 -18.92 -8.52
C LEU A 715 -21.72 -18.89 -9.85
N SER A 716 -21.99 -17.93 -10.72
CA SER A 716 -21.24 -17.74 -11.97
C SER A 716 -19.81 -17.28 -11.73
N LEU A 717 -19.58 -16.39 -10.75
CA LEU A 717 -18.24 -15.90 -10.40
C LEU A 717 -17.31 -17.02 -9.90
N ILE A 718 -17.89 -18.06 -9.29
CA ILE A 718 -17.17 -19.22 -8.76
C ILE A 718 -17.26 -20.47 -9.65
N GLY A 719 -17.90 -20.36 -10.82
CA GLY A 719 -17.97 -21.43 -11.82
C GLY A 719 -18.84 -22.64 -11.45
N GLN A 720 -19.90 -22.47 -10.63
CA GLN A 720 -20.77 -23.58 -10.23
C GLN A 720 -21.96 -23.81 -11.18
N ASP A 721 -22.21 -25.07 -11.53
CA ASP A 721 -23.29 -25.47 -12.46
C ASP A 721 -24.70 -25.20 -11.93
N SER A 722 -24.88 -25.16 -10.60
CA SER A 722 -26.16 -24.83 -9.96
C SER A 722 -26.70 -23.45 -10.36
N ARG A 723 -25.86 -22.55 -10.90
CA ARG A 723 -26.30 -21.26 -11.46
C ARG A 723 -27.41 -21.41 -12.49
N LYS A 724 -27.41 -22.49 -13.29
CA LYS A 724 -28.43 -22.72 -14.33
C LYS A 724 -29.81 -22.96 -13.72
N ALA A 725 -29.86 -23.68 -12.60
CA ALA A 725 -31.11 -23.96 -11.90
C ALA A 725 -31.70 -22.68 -11.29
N PHE A 726 -30.85 -21.84 -10.68
CA PHE A 726 -31.27 -20.53 -10.19
C PHE A 726 -31.68 -19.58 -11.31
N ALA A 727 -30.96 -19.55 -12.41
CA ALA A 727 -31.32 -18.71 -13.56
C ALA A 727 -32.68 -19.13 -14.16
N ALA A 728 -32.91 -20.44 -14.32
CA ALA A 728 -34.20 -20.97 -14.77
C ALA A 728 -35.33 -20.69 -13.78
N ARG A 729 -35.08 -20.81 -12.48
CA ARG A 729 -36.08 -20.48 -11.44
C ARG A 729 -36.37 -18.98 -11.41
N GLY A 730 -35.36 -18.12 -11.56
CA GLY A 730 -35.52 -16.68 -11.67
C GLY A 730 -36.40 -16.27 -12.86
N LEU A 731 -36.28 -16.94 -14.01
CA LEU A 731 -37.16 -16.72 -15.15
C LEU A 731 -38.61 -17.12 -14.85
N LEU A 732 -38.82 -18.22 -14.15
CA LEU A 732 -40.16 -18.66 -13.73
C LEU A 732 -40.76 -17.72 -12.69
N ALA A 733 -39.93 -17.14 -11.81
CA ALA A 733 -40.34 -16.22 -10.76
C ALA A 733 -40.46 -14.76 -11.23
N LEU A 734 -40.17 -14.46 -12.50
CA LEU A 734 -40.10 -13.09 -13.05
C LEU A 734 -41.50 -12.45 -13.21
N SER A 735 -42.14 -12.16 -12.08
CA SER A 735 -43.46 -11.54 -11.95
C SER A 735 -43.39 -10.28 -11.09
N PRO A 736 -44.28 -9.28 -11.30
CA PRO A 736 -44.30 -8.08 -10.47
C PRO A 736 -44.46 -8.40 -8.98
N GLU A 737 -45.29 -9.39 -8.63
CA GLU A 737 -45.63 -9.73 -7.24
C GLU A 737 -44.44 -10.35 -6.48
N LEU A 738 -43.72 -11.28 -7.11
CA LEU A 738 -42.53 -11.87 -6.49
C LEU A 738 -41.33 -10.92 -6.53
N PHE A 739 -41.24 -10.08 -7.56
CA PHE A 739 -40.26 -8.99 -7.59
C PHE A 739 -40.48 -8.02 -6.43
N ALA A 740 -41.74 -7.67 -6.14
CA ALA A 740 -42.10 -6.82 -5.03
C ALA A 740 -41.61 -7.36 -3.69
N THR A 741 -41.80 -8.66 -3.47
CA THR A 741 -41.38 -9.35 -2.25
C THR A 741 -39.85 -9.27 -2.08
N ASP A 742 -39.09 -9.49 -3.16
CA ASP A 742 -37.63 -9.34 -3.11
C ASP A 742 -37.18 -7.89 -2.93
N TYR A 743 -37.86 -6.98 -3.61
CA TYR A 743 -37.56 -5.55 -3.56
C TYR A 743 -37.77 -4.99 -2.16
N GLU A 744 -38.88 -5.33 -1.50
CA GLU A 744 -39.17 -4.98 -0.11
C GLU A 744 -38.13 -5.59 0.85
N ALA A 745 -37.72 -6.83 0.63
CA ALA A 745 -36.69 -7.48 1.43
C ALA A 745 -35.32 -6.79 1.34
N LEU A 746 -34.99 -6.20 0.19
CA LEU A 746 -33.76 -5.42 -0.02
C LEU A 746 -33.87 -3.98 0.49
N THR A 747 -35.02 -3.33 0.29
CA THR A 747 -35.20 -1.90 0.58
C THR A 747 -35.64 -1.58 2.00
N GLY A 748 -36.28 -2.52 2.70
CA GLY A 748 -36.74 -2.35 4.08
C GLY A 748 -35.64 -2.12 5.13
N VAL A 749 -34.36 -2.19 4.73
CA VAL A 749 -33.19 -2.13 5.60
C VAL A 749 -32.20 -1.02 5.26
N ILE A 750 -32.33 -0.44 4.07
CA ILE A 750 -31.43 0.59 3.58
C ILE A 750 -31.90 1.92 4.18
N GLN A 751 -31.03 2.64 4.91
CA GLN A 751 -31.26 4.08 5.05
C GLN A 751 -31.10 4.68 3.67
N HIS A 752 -32.27 4.82 3.03
CA HIS A 752 -32.54 5.31 1.69
C HIS A 752 -31.59 6.46 1.30
N GLU A 753 -31.22 7.36 2.22
CA GLU A 753 -30.54 8.62 1.94
C GLU A 753 -29.14 8.56 1.28
N LEU A 754 -28.19 7.70 1.72
CA LEU A 754 -26.83 7.68 1.14
C LEU A 754 -26.79 7.03 -0.25
N PHE A 755 -27.54 5.93 -0.40
CA PHE A 755 -27.73 5.25 -1.68
C PHE A 755 -28.51 6.12 -2.66
N ILE A 756 -29.60 6.75 -2.20
CA ILE A 756 -30.30 7.79 -2.97
C ILE A 756 -29.32 8.89 -3.37
N LYS A 757 -28.44 9.38 -2.49
CA LYS A 757 -27.47 10.43 -2.84
C LYS A 757 -26.55 9.96 -3.96
N THR A 758 -25.98 8.76 -3.87
CA THR A 758 -25.14 8.19 -4.94
C THR A 758 -25.93 7.99 -6.25
N ILE A 759 -27.15 7.47 -6.23
CA ILE A 759 -27.97 7.31 -7.45
C ILE A 759 -28.42 8.67 -8.00
N ARG A 760 -28.86 9.59 -7.14
CA ARG A 760 -29.22 10.96 -7.53
C ARG A 760 -28.05 11.66 -8.19
N SER A 761 -26.83 11.43 -7.71
CA SER A 761 -25.60 11.96 -8.33
C SER A 761 -25.40 11.49 -9.78
N VAL A 762 -25.93 10.31 -10.14
CA VAL A 762 -25.95 9.81 -11.52
C VAL A 762 -27.16 10.38 -12.28
N GLN A 763 -28.30 10.53 -11.63
CA GLN A 763 -29.53 11.12 -12.22
C GLN A 763 -29.38 12.61 -12.55
N THR A 764 -28.50 13.33 -11.85
CA THR A 764 -28.19 14.74 -12.15
C THR A 764 -27.33 14.90 -13.42
N LEU A 765 -26.86 13.80 -14.00
CA LEU A 765 -26.12 13.79 -15.26
C LEU A 765 -27.06 13.93 -16.46
N SER A 766 -26.70 14.83 -17.37
CA SER A 766 -27.27 14.87 -18.71
C SER A 766 -26.89 13.61 -19.51
N HIS A 767 -27.63 13.32 -20.57
CA HIS A 767 -27.33 12.17 -21.43
C HIS A 767 -25.89 12.19 -21.98
N VAL A 768 -25.35 13.37 -22.32
CA VAL A 768 -23.98 13.51 -22.83
C VAL A 768 -22.95 13.27 -21.72
N GLU A 769 -23.21 13.76 -20.50
CA GLU A 769 -22.39 13.50 -19.30
C GLU A 769 -22.32 12.01 -18.99
N LEU A 770 -23.46 11.34 -19.02
CA LEU A 770 -23.55 9.91 -18.78
C LEU A 770 -22.72 9.08 -19.77
N GLN A 771 -22.82 9.37 -21.08
CA GLN A 771 -22.01 8.67 -22.09
C GLN A 771 -20.51 8.94 -21.91
N ALA A 772 -20.13 10.12 -21.44
CA ALA A 772 -18.74 10.45 -21.16
C ALA A 772 -18.18 9.62 -19.98
N VAL A 773 -18.95 9.44 -18.90
CA VAL A 773 -18.58 8.57 -17.78
C VAL A 773 -18.44 7.12 -18.24
N LYS A 774 -19.41 6.61 -19.02
CA LYS A 774 -19.38 5.23 -19.55
C LYS A 774 -18.14 4.96 -20.41
N GLY A 775 -17.76 5.92 -21.26
CA GLY A 775 -16.55 5.83 -22.08
C GLY A 775 -15.25 5.74 -21.26
N ALA A 776 -15.23 6.31 -20.05
CA ALA A 776 -14.06 6.29 -19.17
C ALA A 776 -13.91 4.98 -18.37
N VAL A 777 -15.01 4.32 -18.01
CA VAL A 777 -15.01 3.15 -17.11
C VAL A 777 -14.56 1.86 -17.80
N LYS A 778 -14.69 1.75 -19.14
CA LYS A 778 -14.25 0.59 -19.95
C LYS A 778 -14.72 -0.78 -19.39
N ASN A 779 -15.88 -0.82 -18.75
CA ASN A 779 -16.52 -2.03 -18.21
C ASN A 779 -18.00 -2.02 -18.59
N ASP A 780 -18.45 -3.07 -19.28
CA ASP A 780 -19.81 -3.15 -19.84
C ASP A 780 -20.89 -3.23 -18.76
N THR A 781 -20.63 -3.97 -17.68
CA THR A 781 -21.56 -4.10 -16.55
C THR A 781 -21.76 -2.76 -15.85
N LEU A 782 -20.67 -2.03 -15.56
CA LEU A 782 -20.74 -0.70 -14.94
C LEU A 782 -21.41 0.32 -15.85
N SER A 783 -21.20 0.21 -17.17
CA SER A 783 -21.84 1.08 -18.15
C SER A 783 -23.36 0.90 -18.19
N GLN A 784 -23.84 -0.34 -18.06
CA GLN A 784 -25.27 -0.66 -17.98
C GLN A 784 -25.91 -0.14 -16.68
N LEU A 785 -25.19 -0.24 -15.55
CA LEU A 785 -25.65 0.29 -14.26
C LEU A 785 -25.79 1.82 -14.28
N LEU A 786 -24.89 2.52 -14.97
CA LEU A 786 -24.98 3.97 -15.15
C LEU A 786 -26.19 4.38 -16.02
N ASP A 787 -26.41 3.71 -17.16
CA ASP A 787 -27.61 3.95 -18.00
C ASP A 787 -28.90 3.77 -17.21
N PHE A 788 -28.94 2.73 -16.39
CA PHE A 788 -30.08 2.41 -15.55
C PHE A 788 -30.35 3.50 -14.51
N ALA A 789 -29.33 3.89 -13.74
CA ALA A 789 -29.46 4.90 -12.69
C ALA A 789 -29.94 6.25 -13.26
N ALA A 790 -29.50 6.62 -14.46
CA ALA A 790 -29.86 7.90 -15.09
C ALA A 790 -31.27 7.95 -15.69
N LEU A 791 -31.81 6.83 -16.18
CA LEU A 791 -33.10 6.80 -16.90
C LEU A 791 -34.32 6.75 -15.97
N HIS A 792 -34.12 6.58 -14.66
CA HIS A 792 -35.18 6.13 -13.76
C HIS A 792 -35.22 6.96 -12.47
N PRO A 793 -35.88 8.14 -12.46
CA PRO A 793 -35.97 9.01 -11.30
C PRO A 793 -36.77 8.36 -10.16
N LEU A 794 -36.26 8.46 -8.93
CA LEU A 794 -36.92 8.04 -7.69
C LEU A 794 -37.99 9.09 -7.29
N GLU A 795 -39.12 9.19 -8.01
CA GLU A 795 -40.11 10.28 -7.78
C GLU A 795 -41.50 9.88 -7.23
N SER A 796 -41.81 8.61 -6.99
CA SER A 796 -43.05 8.28 -6.24
C SER A 796 -43.01 6.93 -5.54
N THR A 797 -43.37 6.92 -4.25
CA THR A 797 -43.40 5.74 -3.37
C THR A 797 -44.52 4.74 -3.70
N ASP A 798 -45.54 5.14 -4.47
CA ASP A 798 -46.76 4.33 -4.62
C ASP A 798 -46.72 3.34 -5.82
N ASP A 799 -45.74 3.47 -6.72
CA ASP A 799 -45.54 2.58 -7.89
C ASP A 799 -44.05 2.21 -8.10
N GLU A 800 -43.23 2.47 -7.09
CA GLU A 800 -41.77 2.28 -7.10
C GLU A 800 -41.39 0.83 -7.45
N VAL A 801 -42.16 -0.12 -6.93
CA VAL A 801 -41.91 -1.54 -7.10
C VAL A 801 -42.22 -2.03 -8.50
N ASP A 802 -43.36 -1.63 -9.10
CA ASP A 802 -43.69 -2.01 -10.48
C ASP A 802 -42.72 -1.35 -11.46
N PHE A 803 -42.35 -0.10 -11.19
CA PHE A 803 -41.29 0.59 -11.91
C PHE A 803 -39.98 -0.22 -11.89
N TRP A 804 -39.45 -0.57 -10.72
CA TRP A 804 -38.23 -1.37 -10.62
C TRP A 804 -38.38 -2.76 -11.24
N TYR A 805 -39.57 -3.37 -11.19
CA TYR A 805 -39.85 -4.64 -11.85
C TYR A 805 -39.72 -4.52 -13.37
N GLN A 806 -40.38 -3.54 -14.00
CA GLN A 806 -40.35 -3.37 -15.45
C GLN A 806 -38.91 -3.14 -15.93
N ILE A 807 -38.11 -2.39 -15.15
CA ILE A 807 -36.72 -2.10 -15.52
C ILE A 807 -35.84 -3.33 -15.33
N ALA A 808 -35.93 -3.98 -14.16
CA ALA A 808 -35.19 -5.19 -13.88
C ALA A 808 -35.50 -6.25 -14.92
N LYS A 809 -36.77 -6.45 -15.29
CA LYS A 809 -37.19 -7.42 -16.30
C LYS A 809 -36.46 -7.28 -17.64
N VAL A 810 -36.30 -6.05 -18.16
CA VAL A 810 -35.64 -5.80 -19.45
C VAL A 810 -34.19 -6.29 -19.49
N GLN A 811 -33.47 -6.19 -18.36
CA GLN A 811 -32.06 -6.60 -18.26
C GLN A 811 -31.90 -8.02 -17.71
N LEU A 812 -32.71 -8.35 -16.72
CA LEU A 812 -32.67 -9.59 -15.96
C LEU A 812 -33.17 -10.76 -16.80
N GLU A 813 -34.21 -10.57 -17.62
CA GLU A 813 -34.74 -11.66 -18.44
C GLU A 813 -33.72 -12.19 -19.47
N PRO A 814 -33.08 -11.35 -20.32
CA PRO A 814 -32.06 -11.84 -21.25
C PRO A 814 -30.84 -12.40 -20.54
N TRP A 815 -30.45 -11.81 -19.41
CA TRP A 815 -29.31 -12.27 -18.62
C TRP A 815 -29.56 -13.64 -17.98
N LEU A 816 -30.73 -13.85 -17.37
CA LEU A 816 -31.13 -15.14 -16.82
C LEU A 816 -31.30 -16.18 -17.93
N GLN A 817 -31.82 -15.81 -19.11
CA GLN A 817 -31.89 -16.70 -20.28
C GLN A 817 -30.50 -17.13 -20.75
N ALA A 818 -29.52 -16.22 -20.75
CA ALA A 818 -28.15 -16.54 -21.09
C ALA A 818 -27.49 -17.45 -20.05
N MET A 819 -27.72 -17.21 -18.75
CA MET A 819 -27.20 -18.03 -17.66
C MET A 819 -27.84 -19.41 -17.54
N ALA A 820 -29.10 -19.56 -17.95
CA ALA A 820 -29.82 -20.84 -17.93
C ALA A 820 -29.37 -21.79 -19.05
N ARG A 821 -28.75 -21.27 -20.12
CA ARG A 821 -28.16 -22.05 -21.21
C ARG A 821 -26.81 -22.61 -20.79
#